data_AF-A0A246RPU0-F1
#
_entry.id   AF-A0A246RPU0-F1
#
_cell.length_a   1.000
_cell.length_b   1.000
_cell.length_c   1.000
_cell.angle_alpha   90.00
_cell.angle_beta   90.00
_cell.angle_gamma   90.00
#
_symmetry.space_group_name_H-M   'P 1'
#
loop_
_entity.id
_entity.type
_entity.pdbx_description
1 polymer ?
#
loop_
_entity_poly.entity_id
_entity_poly.type
_entity_poly.pdbx_seq_one_letter_code
_entity_poly.pdbx_strand_id
1 'polypeptide(L)'
;MPHGDTTAAVDLSSAAIAATVSRDGVRVPILIDGRLVMPPGVVIGPTGHLYVGVDAATSIPADHRFVDDPTALLGKTALTDATNAAPTDPVDLLAAVLRHVGQHAAHQIGQPITALTVTIPPSWGPRRRHQVTEAAQRAGLPSPALVTAPAALAAHATTLGHPTPAGSCVLVCQADRHPATLTVLHTTDGGYTELATRSLDDAPDLDRLITDHVIHTATGDDDPLRAPGDDPATADDHRALTDAVRTARQLLVTQERAPVLLPAPRQPAIITRADVTRAAQPVLDQIPRAVTDLLDAADVDTGHLPTVILRPDPTLPSVAEHLAHTTGTTPVLVDHPHALTDGALTLTAHHQPAPRATAARLPRVRLRISDLTGTLLIGACSLALLVQAVLTADITIHNTWVVGARTSLPQLGTAGALAMLTAIAIAHLAPTTWLTGTPTTPTEEPTTGSLIRRSYLAAAVGGTITATLYGLATGTAFSFDYTSYLKWTLGGALPLAACATLIAATAPRIPAHALPHWLTLTRPAITHAATAAAGIWLIRAAYTLSTPIDLTGMPGLASTIGAALLGTATALTVSRTRTIRLITTPGLTIGYALVISYNTHSALIIGYLVALTWWGIRLTADTLRLAFPHTGNALRRLIDRPGN
;
A
#
# COMPACT_ATOMS: atom_id res chain seq x y z
N MET A 1 8.74 -32.10 2.41
CA MET A 1 9.32 -31.31 1.30
C MET A 1 8.65 -29.97 1.29
N PRO A 2 9.38 -28.85 1.18
CA PRO A 2 8.74 -27.55 1.10
C PRO A 2 7.90 -27.52 -0.18
N HIS A 3 6.61 -27.19 -0.06
CA HIS A 3 5.74 -26.96 -1.21
C HIS A 3 6.35 -25.82 -2.03
N GLY A 4 6.75 -26.09 -3.27
CA GLY A 4 7.27 -25.05 -4.16
C GLY A 4 6.22 -23.96 -4.36
N ASP A 5 6.63 -22.70 -4.23
CA ASP A 5 5.73 -21.56 -4.41
C ASP A 5 5.27 -21.51 -5.87
N THR A 6 4.00 -21.89 -6.10
CA THR A 6 3.39 -21.91 -7.44
C THR A 6 2.77 -20.54 -7.70
N THR A 7 3.44 -19.74 -8.53
CA THR A 7 3.03 -18.36 -8.82
C THR A 7 2.40 -18.29 -10.21
N ALA A 8 1.13 -17.91 -10.30
CA ALA A 8 0.47 -17.63 -11.57
C ALA A 8 0.62 -16.14 -11.93
N ALA A 9 0.79 -15.84 -13.21
CA ALA A 9 0.61 -14.52 -13.78
C ALA A 9 -0.51 -14.55 -14.82
N VAL A 10 -1.41 -13.58 -14.77
CA VAL A 10 -2.53 -13.43 -15.72
C VAL A 10 -2.45 -12.07 -16.39
N ASP A 11 -2.60 -12.07 -17.71
CA ASP A 11 -2.63 -10.86 -18.52
C ASP A 11 -4.06 -10.35 -18.70
N LEU A 12 -4.33 -9.14 -18.17
CA LEU A 12 -5.59 -8.42 -18.35
C LEU A 12 -5.40 -7.11 -19.16
N SER A 13 -4.22 -6.92 -19.73
CA SER A 13 -3.80 -5.67 -20.35
C SER A 13 -3.69 -5.74 -21.86
N SER A 14 -3.82 -6.92 -22.47
CA SER A 14 -3.83 -7.15 -23.91
C SER A 14 -5.23 -7.43 -24.46
N ALA A 15 -5.37 -7.45 -25.79
CA ALA A 15 -6.62 -7.83 -26.47
C ALA A 15 -7.06 -9.29 -26.22
N ALA A 16 -6.18 -10.15 -25.71
CA ALA A 16 -6.50 -11.51 -25.31
C ALA A 16 -5.85 -11.82 -23.95
N ILE A 17 -6.48 -12.72 -23.20
CA ILE A 17 -6.04 -13.14 -21.88
C ILE A 17 -5.07 -14.31 -22.02
N ALA A 18 -3.86 -14.11 -21.51
CA ALA A 18 -2.83 -15.14 -21.39
C ALA A 18 -2.55 -15.44 -19.91
N ALA A 19 -2.10 -16.65 -19.61
CA ALA A 19 -1.66 -17.03 -18.27
C ALA A 19 -0.37 -17.85 -18.31
N THR A 20 0.56 -17.57 -17.41
CA THR A 20 1.78 -18.36 -17.19
C THR A 20 1.88 -18.73 -15.72
N VAL A 21 2.27 -19.96 -15.41
CA VAL A 21 2.63 -20.37 -14.04
C VAL A 21 4.14 -20.57 -13.94
N SER A 22 4.76 -19.95 -12.94
CA SER A 22 6.13 -20.24 -12.52
C SER A 22 6.11 -21.26 -11.39
N ARG A 23 6.87 -22.34 -11.55
CA ARG A 23 7.09 -23.37 -10.55
C ARG A 23 8.55 -23.75 -10.53
N ASP A 24 9.19 -23.62 -9.37
CA ASP A 24 10.60 -23.98 -9.18
C ASP A 24 11.54 -23.32 -10.23
N GLY A 25 11.19 -22.10 -10.67
CA GLY A 25 11.90 -21.34 -11.71
C GLY A 25 11.51 -21.70 -13.16
N VAL A 26 10.75 -22.76 -13.38
CA VAL A 26 10.24 -23.16 -14.70
C VAL A 26 8.93 -22.44 -15.00
N ARG A 27 8.85 -21.80 -16.17
CA ARG A 27 7.64 -21.15 -16.67
C ARG A 27 6.84 -22.10 -17.54
N VAL A 28 5.56 -22.21 -17.24
CA VAL A 28 4.61 -23.08 -17.96
C VAL A 28 3.46 -22.21 -18.46
N PRO A 29 3.31 -22.00 -19.78
CA PRO A 29 2.14 -21.33 -20.34
C PRO A 29 0.90 -22.19 -20.11
N ILE A 30 -0.19 -21.56 -19.68
CA ILE A 30 -1.45 -22.25 -19.37
C ILE A 30 -2.33 -22.26 -20.61
N LEU A 31 -2.82 -23.45 -20.96
CA LEU A 31 -3.81 -23.64 -22.01
C LEU A 31 -5.22 -23.45 -21.43
N ILE A 32 -5.90 -22.41 -21.89
CA ILE A 32 -7.28 -22.09 -21.51
C ILE A 32 -8.17 -22.60 -22.65
N ASP A 33 -9.07 -23.54 -22.35
CA ASP A 33 -9.89 -24.23 -23.36
C ASP A 33 -9.08 -24.81 -24.53
N GLY A 34 -7.85 -25.27 -24.26
CA GLY A 34 -6.93 -25.83 -25.26
C GLY A 34 -6.19 -24.80 -26.11
N ARG A 35 -6.31 -23.49 -25.81
CA ARG A 35 -5.64 -22.38 -26.52
C ARG A 35 -4.63 -21.68 -25.61
N LEU A 36 -3.56 -21.13 -26.19
CA LEU A 36 -2.54 -20.35 -25.46
C LEU A 36 -3.09 -19.00 -24.96
N VAL A 37 -4.10 -18.47 -25.63
CA VAL A 37 -4.80 -17.24 -25.26
C VAL A 37 -6.31 -17.42 -25.38
N MET A 38 -7.04 -16.70 -24.55
CA MET A 38 -8.50 -16.70 -24.50
C MET A 38 -9.04 -15.30 -24.81
N PRO A 39 -10.12 -15.16 -25.61
CA PRO A 39 -10.82 -13.88 -25.76
C PRO A 39 -11.30 -13.33 -24.40
N PRO A 40 -11.30 -12.00 -24.18
CA PRO A 40 -11.77 -11.42 -22.93
C PRO A 40 -13.29 -11.43 -22.77
N GLY A 41 -14.03 -11.70 -23.84
CA GLY A 41 -15.48 -11.59 -23.92
C GLY A 41 -16.24 -12.51 -22.97
N VAL A 42 -17.32 -11.96 -22.41
CA VAL A 42 -18.23 -12.64 -21.48
C VAL A 42 -19.66 -12.52 -21.97
N VAL A 43 -20.37 -13.65 -22.05
CA VAL A 43 -21.80 -13.69 -22.35
C VAL A 43 -22.60 -13.94 -21.07
N ILE A 44 -23.64 -13.16 -20.86
CA ILE A 44 -24.54 -13.23 -19.71
C ILE A 44 -25.87 -13.83 -20.20
N GLY A 45 -26.22 -15.00 -19.69
CA GLY A 45 -27.50 -15.65 -20.00
C GLY A 45 -28.68 -15.06 -19.21
N PRO A 46 -29.92 -15.41 -19.58
CA PRO A 46 -31.14 -14.87 -18.96
C PRO A 46 -31.29 -15.23 -17.48
N THR A 47 -30.66 -16.33 -17.04
CA THR A 47 -30.61 -16.78 -15.64
C THR A 47 -29.47 -16.15 -14.83
N GLY A 48 -28.64 -15.30 -15.45
CA GLY A 48 -27.43 -14.73 -14.86
C GLY A 48 -26.20 -15.63 -14.94
N HIS A 49 -26.28 -16.78 -15.63
CA HIS A 49 -25.12 -17.62 -15.88
C HIS A 49 -24.11 -16.90 -16.79
N LEU A 50 -22.82 -17.00 -16.46
CA LEU A 50 -21.73 -16.34 -17.18
C LEU A 50 -20.97 -17.36 -18.02
N TYR A 51 -20.82 -17.08 -19.31
CA TYR A 51 -19.96 -17.82 -20.23
C TYR A 51 -18.76 -16.96 -20.57
N VAL A 52 -17.55 -17.47 -20.33
CA VAL A 52 -16.28 -16.75 -20.45
C VAL A 52 -15.53 -17.22 -21.69
N GLY A 53 -14.70 -16.36 -22.28
CA GLY A 53 -13.83 -16.75 -23.39
C GLY A 53 -14.51 -16.70 -24.75
N VAL A 54 -15.58 -15.90 -24.86
CA VAL A 54 -16.41 -15.81 -26.06
C VAL A 54 -15.84 -14.74 -26.99
N ASP A 55 -15.64 -15.11 -28.25
CA ASP A 55 -15.20 -14.19 -29.31
C ASP A 55 -16.37 -13.34 -29.80
N ALA A 56 -16.13 -12.06 -30.12
CA ALA A 56 -17.13 -11.14 -30.66
C ALA A 56 -17.75 -11.63 -31.98
N ALA A 57 -17.03 -12.45 -32.75
CA ALA A 57 -17.55 -13.06 -33.98
C ALA A 57 -18.54 -14.23 -33.74
N THR A 58 -18.71 -14.67 -32.50
CA THR A 58 -19.59 -15.79 -32.16
C THR A 58 -21.05 -15.36 -32.28
N SER A 59 -21.89 -16.20 -32.88
CA SER A 59 -23.34 -15.99 -32.88
C SER A 59 -23.89 -16.18 -31.46
N ILE A 60 -24.45 -15.12 -30.89
CA ILE A 60 -24.98 -15.10 -29.53
C ILE A 60 -26.52 -15.11 -29.60
N PRO A 61 -27.21 -15.95 -28.80
CA PRO A 61 -28.66 -15.96 -28.77
C PRO A 61 -29.24 -14.60 -28.35
N ALA A 62 -30.41 -14.24 -28.90
CA ALA A 62 -31.01 -12.91 -28.71
C ALA A 62 -31.38 -12.57 -27.25
N ASP A 63 -31.53 -13.58 -26.39
CA ASP A 63 -31.81 -13.45 -24.95
C ASP A 63 -30.55 -13.34 -24.08
N HIS A 64 -29.35 -13.38 -24.69
CA HIS A 64 -28.07 -13.26 -24.01
C HIS A 64 -27.44 -11.88 -24.25
N ARG A 65 -26.71 -11.37 -23.25
CA ARG A 65 -25.99 -10.09 -23.34
C ARG A 65 -24.48 -10.33 -23.46
N PHE A 66 -23.87 -9.79 -24.51
CA PHE A 66 -22.43 -9.83 -24.71
C PHE A 66 -21.73 -8.64 -24.02
N VAL A 67 -20.61 -8.91 -23.38
CA VAL A 67 -19.66 -7.92 -22.86
C VAL A 67 -18.31 -8.22 -23.47
N ASP A 68 -17.80 -7.32 -24.31
CA ASP A 68 -16.57 -7.51 -25.08
C ASP A 68 -15.31 -7.52 -24.20
N ASP A 69 -15.12 -6.49 -23.36
CA ASP A 69 -14.01 -6.41 -22.41
C ASP A 69 -14.54 -6.09 -20.99
N PRO A 70 -14.61 -7.08 -20.08
CA PRO A 70 -15.04 -6.84 -18.70
C PRO A 70 -14.07 -5.93 -17.92
N THR A 71 -12.79 -5.86 -18.33
CA THR A 71 -11.80 -5.01 -17.68
C THR A 71 -12.04 -3.53 -17.98
N ALA A 72 -12.57 -3.21 -19.16
CA ALA A 72 -12.95 -1.85 -19.58
C ALA A 72 -14.16 -1.30 -18.80
N LEU A 73 -14.94 -2.16 -18.14
CA LEU A 73 -16.06 -1.77 -17.28
C LEU A 73 -15.61 -1.33 -15.87
N LEU A 74 -14.39 -1.68 -15.46
CA LEU A 74 -13.90 -1.34 -14.12
C LEU A 74 -13.78 0.18 -13.91
N GLY A 75 -14.11 0.61 -12.70
CA GLY A 75 -14.12 2.02 -12.31
C GLY A 75 -15.30 2.85 -12.85
N LYS A 76 -16.10 2.31 -13.79
CA LYS A 76 -17.36 2.93 -14.22
C LYS A 76 -18.43 2.70 -13.15
N THR A 77 -19.38 3.63 -13.02
CA THR A 77 -20.61 3.39 -12.25
C THR A 77 -21.37 2.25 -12.94
N ALA A 78 -22.01 1.35 -12.18
CA ALA A 78 -22.73 0.22 -12.77
C ALA A 78 -23.63 0.70 -13.91
N LEU A 79 -23.51 0.06 -15.08
CA LEU A 79 -24.30 0.41 -16.25
C LEU A 79 -25.78 0.22 -15.90
N THR A 80 -26.49 1.33 -15.67
CA THR A 80 -27.95 1.33 -15.67
C THR A 80 -28.37 1.27 -17.12
N ASP A 81 -28.52 0.06 -17.65
CA ASP A 81 -29.02 -0.11 -19.00
C ASP A 81 -30.52 0.25 -19.05
N ALA A 82 -30.98 0.80 -20.17
CA ALA A 82 -32.37 1.22 -20.38
C ALA A 82 -33.34 0.03 -20.54
N THR A 83 -32.79 -1.16 -20.75
CA THR A 83 -33.45 -2.47 -20.72
C THR A 83 -33.49 -2.96 -19.28
N ASN A 84 -34.67 -3.26 -18.73
CA ASN A 84 -34.97 -3.73 -17.36
C ASN A 84 -34.22 -5.00 -16.85
N ALA A 85 -33.01 -5.30 -17.34
CA ALA A 85 -32.15 -6.38 -16.87
C ALA A 85 -31.48 -6.01 -15.53
N ALA A 86 -31.27 -7.02 -14.68
CA ALA A 86 -30.60 -6.84 -13.40
C ALA A 86 -29.17 -6.27 -13.60
N PRO A 87 -28.74 -5.28 -12.80
CA PRO A 87 -27.40 -4.72 -12.90
C PRO A 87 -26.36 -5.82 -12.59
N THR A 88 -25.39 -5.99 -13.47
CA THR A 88 -24.27 -6.94 -13.26
C THR A 88 -23.05 -6.18 -12.79
N ASP A 89 -22.47 -6.60 -11.66
CA ASP A 89 -21.24 -6.01 -11.12
C ASP A 89 -20.05 -6.35 -12.04
N PRO A 90 -19.31 -5.36 -12.58
CA PRO A 90 -18.08 -5.60 -13.33
C PRO A 90 -17.05 -6.46 -12.59
N VAL A 91 -17.05 -6.42 -11.26
CA VAL A 91 -16.16 -7.25 -10.43
C VAL A 91 -16.54 -8.74 -10.53
N ASP A 92 -17.83 -9.06 -10.66
CA ASP A 92 -18.29 -10.45 -10.81
C ASP A 92 -17.96 -11.02 -12.19
N LEU A 93 -18.05 -10.18 -13.24
CA LEU A 93 -17.62 -10.54 -14.59
C LEU A 93 -16.12 -10.89 -14.61
N LEU A 94 -15.28 -10.01 -14.05
CA LEU A 94 -13.85 -10.28 -13.97
C LEU A 94 -13.55 -11.48 -13.04
N ALA A 95 -14.29 -11.67 -11.96
CA ALA A 95 -14.13 -12.83 -11.09
C ALA A 95 -14.43 -14.14 -11.82
N ALA A 96 -15.44 -14.17 -12.71
CA ALA A 96 -15.72 -15.33 -13.55
C ALA A 96 -14.56 -15.64 -14.49
N VAL A 97 -14.00 -14.61 -15.15
CA VAL A 97 -12.81 -14.72 -16.00
C VAL A 97 -11.63 -15.29 -15.23
N LEU A 98 -11.27 -14.68 -14.10
CA LEU A 98 -10.14 -15.12 -13.28
C LEU A 98 -10.35 -16.53 -12.70
N ARG A 99 -11.59 -16.89 -12.35
CA ARG A 99 -11.91 -18.24 -11.86
C ARG A 99 -11.68 -19.29 -12.96
N HIS A 100 -12.11 -19.01 -14.18
CA HIS A 100 -11.91 -19.89 -15.34
C HIS A 100 -10.41 -20.11 -15.60
N VAL A 101 -9.63 -19.02 -15.68
CA VAL A 101 -8.17 -19.09 -15.86
C VAL A 101 -7.50 -19.84 -14.70
N GLY A 102 -7.90 -19.55 -13.46
CA GLY A 102 -7.38 -20.19 -12.26
C GLY A 102 -7.66 -21.70 -12.19
N GLN A 103 -8.84 -22.13 -12.66
CA GLN A 103 -9.18 -23.53 -12.78
C GLN A 103 -8.28 -24.22 -13.81
N HIS A 104 -8.13 -23.67 -15.01
CA HIS A 104 -7.22 -24.23 -16.02
C HIS A 104 -5.78 -24.32 -15.51
N ALA A 105 -5.29 -23.27 -14.85
CA ALA A 105 -3.95 -23.26 -14.27
C ALA A 105 -3.76 -24.34 -13.20
N ALA A 106 -4.70 -24.47 -12.25
CA ALA A 106 -4.61 -25.48 -11.20
C ALA A 106 -4.71 -26.91 -11.74
N HIS A 107 -5.58 -27.15 -12.74
CA HIS A 107 -5.70 -28.46 -13.37
C HIS A 107 -4.43 -28.84 -14.15
N GLN A 108 -3.87 -27.92 -14.95
CA GLN A 108 -2.68 -28.20 -15.76
C GLN A 108 -1.42 -28.42 -14.90
N ILE A 109 -1.29 -27.70 -13.78
CA ILE A 109 -0.12 -27.79 -12.89
C ILE A 109 -0.28 -28.91 -11.84
N GLY A 110 -1.52 -29.32 -11.56
CA GLY A 110 -1.85 -30.35 -10.56
C GLY A 110 -1.67 -29.88 -9.11
N GLN A 111 -1.57 -28.57 -8.87
CA GLN A 111 -1.39 -27.95 -7.56
C GLN A 111 -2.16 -26.62 -7.46
N PRO A 112 -2.57 -26.21 -6.25
CA PRO A 112 -3.21 -24.91 -6.06
C PRO A 112 -2.22 -23.76 -6.28
N ILE A 113 -2.70 -22.67 -6.87
CA ILE A 113 -1.93 -21.44 -7.04
C ILE A 113 -1.74 -20.77 -5.67
N THR A 114 -0.49 -20.53 -5.26
CA THR A 114 -0.15 -19.94 -3.95
C THR A 114 0.11 -18.44 -4.02
N ALA A 115 0.50 -17.93 -5.19
CA ALA A 115 0.65 -16.51 -5.45
C ALA A 115 0.10 -16.14 -6.83
N LEU A 116 -0.46 -14.93 -6.96
CA LEU A 116 -1.03 -14.43 -8.20
C LEU A 116 -0.36 -13.09 -8.53
N THR A 117 0.00 -12.90 -9.79
CA THR A 117 0.41 -11.64 -10.38
C THR A 117 -0.58 -11.30 -11.49
N VAL A 118 -0.98 -10.04 -11.61
CA VAL A 118 -1.89 -9.60 -12.67
C VAL A 118 -1.30 -8.36 -13.35
N THR A 119 -1.23 -8.37 -14.68
CA THR A 119 -0.84 -7.18 -15.43
C THR A 119 -2.02 -6.23 -15.54
N ILE A 120 -1.77 -4.94 -15.30
CA ILE A 120 -2.78 -3.89 -15.39
C ILE A 120 -2.30 -2.73 -16.27
N PRO A 121 -3.23 -1.95 -16.86
CA PRO A 121 -2.87 -0.73 -17.55
C PRO A 121 -2.22 0.30 -16.61
N PRO A 122 -1.23 1.07 -17.09
CA PRO A 122 -0.53 2.09 -16.32
C PRO A 122 -1.46 3.17 -15.74
N SER A 123 -2.46 3.60 -16.51
CA SER A 123 -3.42 4.66 -16.15
C SER A 123 -4.41 4.30 -15.03
N TRP A 124 -4.42 3.05 -14.55
CA TRP A 124 -5.41 2.62 -13.57
C TRP A 124 -5.10 3.12 -12.16
N GLY A 125 -6.01 3.96 -11.63
CA GLY A 125 -5.96 4.44 -10.25
C GLY A 125 -6.42 3.42 -9.19
N PRO A 126 -6.40 3.82 -7.89
CA PRO A 126 -6.61 2.91 -6.76
C PRO A 126 -7.93 2.13 -6.79
N ARG A 127 -9.02 2.74 -7.28
CA ARG A 127 -10.34 2.10 -7.36
C ARG A 127 -10.33 0.86 -8.25
N ARG A 128 -9.82 0.96 -9.49
CA ARG A 128 -9.73 -0.17 -10.43
C ARG A 128 -8.81 -1.26 -9.90
N ARG A 129 -7.67 -0.87 -9.32
CA ARG A 129 -6.72 -1.80 -8.67
C ARG A 129 -7.38 -2.60 -7.54
N HIS A 130 -8.18 -1.94 -6.70
CA HIS A 130 -8.93 -2.61 -5.64
C HIS A 130 -9.99 -3.58 -6.20
N GLN A 131 -10.69 -3.19 -7.28
CA GLN A 131 -11.65 -4.06 -7.95
C GLN A 131 -11.02 -5.33 -8.55
N VAL A 132 -9.79 -5.26 -9.07
CA VAL A 132 -9.04 -6.46 -9.48
C VAL A 132 -8.75 -7.37 -8.30
N THR A 133 -8.32 -6.80 -7.17
CA THR A 133 -8.08 -7.56 -5.93
C THR A 133 -9.35 -8.23 -5.43
N GLU A 134 -10.49 -7.53 -5.44
CA GLU A 134 -11.80 -8.09 -5.10
C GLU A 134 -12.18 -9.23 -6.06
N ALA A 135 -12.01 -9.04 -7.37
CA ALA A 135 -12.33 -10.05 -8.38
C ALA A 135 -11.50 -11.34 -8.17
N ALA A 136 -10.21 -11.21 -7.88
CA ALA A 136 -9.35 -12.35 -7.56
C ALA A 136 -9.81 -13.09 -6.31
N GLN A 137 -10.23 -12.37 -5.26
CA GLN A 137 -10.79 -12.97 -4.05
C GLN A 137 -12.10 -13.71 -4.33
N ARG A 138 -13.03 -13.12 -5.09
CA ARG A 138 -14.28 -13.77 -5.53
C ARG A 138 -14.03 -14.98 -6.43
N ALA A 139 -12.93 -14.98 -7.17
CA ALA A 139 -12.47 -16.12 -7.98
C ALA A 139 -11.87 -17.27 -7.15
N GLY A 140 -11.62 -17.06 -5.84
CA GLY A 140 -10.95 -18.05 -4.98
C GLY A 140 -9.43 -18.08 -5.16
N LEU A 141 -8.85 -17.05 -5.77
CA LEU A 141 -7.41 -16.91 -6.00
C LEU A 141 -6.74 -16.09 -4.89
N PRO A 142 -5.42 -16.23 -4.68
CA PRO A 142 -4.68 -15.39 -3.75
C PRO A 142 -4.72 -13.91 -4.18
N SER A 143 -4.53 -13.00 -3.21
CA SER A 143 -4.48 -11.57 -3.49
C SER A 143 -3.38 -11.26 -4.51
N PRO A 144 -3.68 -10.59 -5.63
CA PRO A 144 -2.72 -10.39 -6.70
C PRO A 144 -1.67 -9.33 -6.36
N ALA A 145 -0.43 -9.57 -6.75
CA ALA A 145 0.55 -8.51 -7.01
C ALA A 145 0.19 -7.86 -8.35
N LEU A 146 0.06 -6.54 -8.38
CA LEU A 146 -0.29 -5.81 -9.61
C LEU A 146 0.98 -5.25 -10.25
N VAL A 147 1.20 -5.59 -11.52
CA VAL A 147 2.33 -5.11 -12.32
C VAL A 147 1.79 -4.32 -13.49
N THR A 148 2.37 -3.17 -13.82
CA THR A 148 1.93 -2.43 -15.01
C THR A 148 2.40 -3.16 -16.27
N ALA A 149 1.54 -3.20 -17.29
CA ALA A 149 1.86 -3.79 -18.57
C ALA A 149 3.18 -3.28 -19.18
N PRO A 150 3.47 -1.96 -19.23
CA PRO A 150 4.74 -1.47 -19.76
C PRO A 150 5.96 -1.97 -18.96
N ALA A 151 5.87 -2.05 -17.63
CA ALA A 151 6.97 -2.58 -16.82
C ALA A 151 7.21 -4.08 -17.08
N ALA A 152 6.13 -4.85 -17.23
CA ALA A 152 6.23 -6.25 -17.60
C ALA A 152 6.85 -6.42 -19.00
N LEU A 153 6.48 -5.59 -19.98
CA LEU A 153 7.10 -5.61 -21.31
C LEU A 153 8.60 -5.30 -21.27
N ALA A 154 9.00 -4.28 -20.51
CA ALA A 154 10.42 -3.94 -20.33
C ALA A 154 11.22 -5.08 -19.66
N ALA A 155 10.63 -5.71 -18.64
CA ALA A 155 11.23 -6.86 -17.99
C ALA A 155 11.36 -8.07 -18.94
N HIS A 156 10.36 -8.31 -19.79
CA HIS A 156 10.42 -9.37 -20.79
C HIS A 156 11.47 -9.09 -21.87
N ALA A 157 11.54 -7.87 -22.40
CA ALA A 157 12.57 -7.47 -23.37
C ALA A 157 13.99 -7.66 -22.81
N THR A 158 14.18 -7.40 -21.51
CA THR A 158 15.45 -7.68 -20.83
C THR A 158 15.80 -9.17 -20.87
N THR A 159 14.82 -10.07 -20.68
CA THR A 159 15.04 -11.53 -20.78
C THR A 159 15.37 -12.00 -22.19
N LEU A 160 15.00 -11.22 -23.21
CA LEU A 160 15.35 -11.46 -24.61
C LEU A 160 16.74 -10.94 -24.99
N GLY A 161 17.50 -10.39 -24.04
CA GLY A 161 18.86 -9.87 -24.28
C GLY A 161 18.91 -8.39 -24.66
N HIS A 162 17.83 -7.64 -24.40
CA HIS A 162 17.78 -6.18 -24.58
C HIS A 162 17.70 -5.46 -23.22
N PRO A 163 18.72 -5.54 -22.36
CA PRO A 163 18.71 -4.87 -21.06
C PRO A 163 18.80 -3.35 -21.25
N THR A 164 18.03 -2.63 -20.45
CA THR A 164 18.16 -1.18 -20.35
C THR A 164 19.19 -0.81 -19.27
N PRO A 165 20.12 0.13 -19.53
CA PRO A 165 21.07 0.60 -18.52
C PRO A 165 20.38 1.11 -17.25
N ALA A 166 20.92 0.79 -16.08
CA ALA A 166 20.43 1.30 -14.81
C ALA A 166 20.45 2.85 -14.80
N GLY A 167 19.39 3.48 -14.30
CA GLY A 167 19.24 4.92 -14.26
C GLY A 167 18.81 5.58 -15.56
N SER A 168 18.63 4.83 -16.66
CA SER A 168 18.14 5.36 -17.94
C SER A 168 16.65 5.12 -18.17
N CYS A 169 16.09 5.71 -19.22
CA CYS A 169 14.67 5.65 -19.53
C CYS A 169 14.35 4.70 -20.70
N VAL A 170 13.16 4.11 -20.67
CA VAL A 170 12.61 3.26 -21.74
C VAL A 170 11.29 3.84 -22.20
N LEU A 171 11.11 3.98 -23.51
CA LEU A 171 9.80 4.23 -24.10
C LEU A 171 9.14 2.89 -24.45
N VAL A 172 7.96 2.63 -23.91
CA VAL A 172 7.15 1.44 -24.22
C VAL A 172 5.90 1.88 -24.96
N CYS A 173 5.73 1.37 -26.18
CA CYS A 173 4.50 1.48 -26.96
C CYS A 173 3.76 0.15 -26.92
N GLN A 174 2.53 0.17 -26.42
CA GLN A 174 1.64 -0.99 -26.42
C GLN A 174 0.47 -0.69 -27.35
N ALA A 175 0.49 -1.29 -28.55
CA ALA A 175 -0.49 -1.05 -29.59
C ALA A 175 -1.58 -2.14 -29.67
N ASP A 176 -1.32 -3.33 -29.11
CA ASP A 176 -2.22 -4.50 -29.13
C ASP A 176 -3.50 -4.36 -28.28
N ARG A 177 -3.79 -3.15 -27.79
CA ARG A 177 -5.00 -2.80 -27.08
C ARG A 177 -5.46 -1.42 -27.52
N HIS A 178 -6.76 -1.22 -27.59
CA HIS A 178 -7.36 0.08 -27.90
C HIS A 178 -7.80 0.84 -26.63
N PRO A 179 -7.47 2.15 -26.50
CA PRO A 179 -6.52 2.88 -27.34
C PRO A 179 -5.08 2.42 -27.06
N ALA A 180 -4.21 2.55 -28.07
CA ALA A 180 -2.79 2.27 -27.90
C ALA A 180 -2.18 3.21 -26.87
N THR A 181 -1.20 2.75 -26.09
CA THR A 181 -0.59 3.55 -25.02
C THR A 181 0.91 3.67 -25.18
N LEU A 182 1.43 4.88 -24.93
CA LEU A 182 2.85 5.19 -24.81
C LEU A 182 3.18 5.45 -23.34
N THR A 183 4.22 4.82 -22.82
CA THR A 183 4.67 4.98 -21.43
C THR A 183 6.18 5.15 -21.36
N VAL A 184 6.64 6.13 -20.60
CA VAL A 184 8.06 6.30 -20.27
C VAL A 184 8.33 5.71 -18.90
N LEU A 185 9.28 4.77 -18.84
CA LEU A 185 9.73 4.12 -17.63
C LEU A 185 11.15 4.56 -17.27
N HIS A 186 11.42 4.74 -15.99
CA HIS A 186 12.75 4.87 -15.43
C HIS A 186 13.25 3.53 -14.89
N THR A 187 14.45 3.12 -15.28
CA THR A 187 15.07 1.86 -14.85
C THR A 187 15.76 2.04 -13.50
N THR A 188 15.34 1.23 -12.52
CA THR A 188 15.88 1.23 -11.15
C THR A 188 16.51 -0.12 -10.82
N ASP A 189 17.32 -0.20 -9.76
CA ASP A 189 18.02 -1.43 -9.35
C ASP A 189 17.09 -2.64 -9.08
N GLY A 190 15.77 -2.40 -8.90
CA GLY A 190 14.78 -3.43 -8.57
C GLY A 190 13.58 -3.51 -9.53
N GLY A 191 13.61 -2.83 -10.68
CA GLY A 191 12.51 -2.83 -11.64
C GLY A 191 12.30 -1.48 -12.33
N TYR A 192 11.05 -1.12 -12.58
CA TYR A 192 10.70 0.07 -13.37
C TYR A 192 9.79 1.00 -12.59
N THR A 193 10.06 2.31 -12.67
CA THR A 193 9.17 3.36 -12.18
C THR A 193 8.54 4.07 -13.37
N GLU A 194 7.23 4.24 -13.36
CA GLU A 194 6.52 4.97 -14.42
C GLU A 194 6.67 6.48 -14.22
N LEU A 195 7.14 7.19 -15.24
CA LEU A 195 7.29 8.65 -15.23
C LEU A 195 6.06 9.33 -15.81
N ALA A 196 5.65 8.91 -17.02
CA ALA A 196 4.48 9.44 -17.70
C ALA A 196 3.86 8.37 -18.61
N THR A 197 2.55 8.48 -18.82
CA THR A 197 1.77 7.64 -19.74
C THR A 197 0.81 8.51 -20.54
N ARG A 198 0.67 8.20 -21.83
CA ARG A 198 -0.26 8.84 -22.75
C ARG A 198 -0.98 7.79 -23.60
N SER A 199 -2.27 7.98 -23.82
CA SER A 199 -3.07 7.21 -24.79
C SER A 199 -2.99 7.86 -26.18
N LEU A 200 -3.12 7.05 -27.22
CA LEU A 200 -3.25 7.48 -28.62
C LEU A 200 -4.73 7.38 -29.02
N ASP A 201 -5.56 8.30 -28.52
CA ASP A 201 -7.02 8.35 -28.72
C ASP A 201 -7.51 9.63 -29.40
N ASP A 202 -6.62 10.52 -29.85
CA ASP A 202 -6.99 11.75 -30.56
C ASP A 202 -7.49 11.47 -32.00
N ALA A 203 -7.24 10.28 -32.55
CA ALA A 203 -7.72 9.86 -33.87
C ALA A 203 -9.11 9.21 -33.81
N PRO A 204 -9.91 9.33 -34.89
CA PRO A 204 -11.05 8.45 -35.10
C PRO A 204 -10.61 6.98 -35.08
N ASP A 205 -11.51 6.10 -34.64
CA ASP A 205 -11.30 4.65 -34.64
C ASP A 205 -10.79 4.18 -36.02
N LEU A 206 -9.76 3.33 -36.02
CA LEU A 206 -9.19 2.75 -37.23
C LEU A 206 -10.25 1.99 -38.05
N ASP A 207 -11.17 1.28 -37.39
CA ASP A 207 -12.27 0.60 -38.07
C ASP A 207 -13.16 1.59 -38.84
N ARG A 208 -13.40 2.77 -38.26
CA ARG A 208 -14.14 3.85 -38.91
C ARG A 208 -13.36 4.45 -40.07
N LEU A 209 -12.08 4.75 -39.89
CA LEU A 209 -11.23 5.30 -40.96
C LEU A 209 -11.14 4.36 -42.18
N ILE A 210 -11.03 3.06 -41.95
CA ILE A 210 -11.04 2.06 -43.02
C ILE A 210 -12.44 1.97 -43.64
N THR A 211 -13.50 2.00 -42.84
CA THR A 211 -14.89 2.00 -43.34
C THR A 211 -15.12 3.17 -44.28
N ASP A 212 -14.76 4.39 -43.87
CA ASP A 212 -14.88 5.60 -44.68
C ASP A 212 -14.05 5.48 -45.97
N HIS A 213 -12.82 4.95 -45.89
CA HIS A 213 -11.99 4.69 -47.07
C HIS A 213 -12.61 3.70 -48.04
N VAL A 214 -13.20 2.60 -47.54
CA VAL A 214 -13.90 1.60 -48.37
C VAL A 214 -15.13 2.21 -49.03
N ILE A 215 -15.92 2.99 -48.30
CA ILE A 215 -17.09 3.69 -48.87
C ILE A 215 -16.64 4.61 -50.01
N HIS A 216 -15.64 5.46 -49.78
CA HIS A 216 -15.16 6.40 -50.79
C HIS A 216 -14.58 5.73 -52.03
N THR A 217 -13.96 4.55 -51.89
CA THR A 217 -13.32 3.84 -53.01
C THR A 217 -14.26 2.91 -53.76
N ALA A 218 -15.26 2.33 -53.09
CA ALA A 218 -16.15 1.32 -53.65
C ALA A 218 -17.52 1.86 -54.12
N THR A 219 -17.88 3.09 -53.74
CA THR A 219 -19.18 3.71 -54.08
C THR A 219 -19.04 4.96 -54.93
N GLY A 220 -20.10 5.35 -55.65
CA GLY A 220 -20.16 6.63 -56.38
C GLY A 220 -20.41 7.82 -55.45
N ASP A 221 -20.23 9.05 -55.96
CA ASP A 221 -20.31 10.27 -55.15
C ASP A 221 -21.69 10.52 -54.50
N ASP A 222 -22.77 10.10 -55.16
CA ASP A 222 -24.16 10.27 -54.68
C ASP A 222 -24.66 9.11 -53.80
N ASP A 223 -23.78 8.18 -53.39
CA ASP A 223 -24.18 7.00 -52.62
C ASP A 223 -24.61 7.37 -51.18
N PRO A 224 -25.75 6.85 -50.67
CA PRO A 224 -26.25 7.21 -49.34
C PRO A 224 -25.34 6.77 -48.18
N LEU A 225 -24.41 5.82 -48.37
CA LEU A 225 -23.39 5.48 -47.36
C LEU A 225 -22.36 6.59 -47.14
N ARG A 226 -22.26 7.56 -48.06
CA ARG A 226 -21.37 8.72 -47.91
C ARG A 226 -21.99 9.82 -47.05
N ALA A 227 -23.30 9.81 -46.88
CA ALA A 227 -23.98 10.73 -45.99
C ALA A 227 -23.82 10.28 -44.53
N PRO A 228 -23.83 11.21 -43.55
CA PRO A 228 -23.92 10.84 -42.14
C PRO A 228 -25.16 9.96 -41.92
N GLY A 229 -24.97 8.80 -41.27
CA GLY A 229 -26.02 7.82 -41.00
C GLY A 229 -27.04 8.29 -39.96
N ASP A 230 -27.80 9.35 -40.26
CA ASP A 230 -28.83 9.92 -39.40
C ASP A 230 -30.15 9.11 -39.43
N ASP A 231 -30.37 8.31 -40.48
CA ASP A 231 -31.50 7.38 -40.61
C ASP A 231 -31.15 6.00 -40.02
N PRO A 232 -32.03 5.35 -39.23
CA PRO A 232 -31.79 4.02 -38.67
C PRO A 232 -31.30 2.96 -39.67
N ALA A 233 -31.80 2.96 -40.92
CA ALA A 233 -31.40 1.97 -41.92
C ALA A 233 -29.95 2.14 -42.36
N THR A 234 -29.50 3.38 -42.60
CA THR A 234 -28.09 3.66 -42.91
C THR A 234 -27.20 3.41 -41.70
N ALA A 235 -27.67 3.68 -40.48
CA ALA A 235 -26.92 3.36 -39.27
C ALA A 235 -26.71 1.85 -39.04
N ASP A 236 -27.66 1.01 -39.44
CA ASP A 236 -27.51 -0.45 -39.43
C ASP A 236 -26.53 -0.92 -40.53
N ASP A 237 -26.63 -0.35 -41.73
CA ASP A 237 -25.72 -0.61 -42.85
C ASP A 237 -24.26 -0.24 -42.51
N HIS A 238 -24.04 0.92 -41.87
CA HIS A 238 -22.73 1.32 -41.38
C HIS A 238 -22.17 0.33 -40.34
N ARG A 239 -23.01 -0.13 -39.40
CA ARG A 239 -22.60 -1.13 -38.40
C ARG A 239 -22.19 -2.45 -39.05
N ALA A 240 -23.00 -2.96 -39.98
CA ALA A 240 -22.69 -4.18 -40.72
C ALA A 240 -21.39 -4.06 -41.52
N LEU A 241 -21.16 -2.89 -42.15
CA LEU A 241 -19.93 -2.62 -42.89
C LEU A 241 -18.71 -2.53 -41.96
N THR A 242 -18.81 -1.87 -40.81
CA THR A 242 -17.73 -1.80 -39.82
C THR A 242 -17.36 -3.20 -39.30
N ASP A 243 -18.33 -4.08 -39.08
CA ASP A 243 -18.06 -5.47 -38.69
C ASP A 243 -17.38 -6.28 -39.81
N ALA A 244 -17.80 -6.06 -41.07
CA ALA A 244 -17.15 -6.65 -42.24
C ALA A 244 -15.70 -6.16 -42.40
N VAL A 245 -15.45 -4.87 -42.18
CA VAL A 245 -14.10 -4.26 -42.18
C VAL A 245 -13.23 -4.86 -41.08
N ARG A 246 -13.74 -5.01 -39.85
CA ARG A 246 -13.01 -5.62 -38.73
C ARG A 246 -12.60 -7.06 -39.06
N THR A 247 -13.51 -7.82 -39.65
CA THR A 247 -13.26 -9.19 -40.11
C THR A 247 -12.21 -9.22 -41.22
N ALA A 248 -12.31 -8.34 -42.21
CA ALA A 248 -11.36 -8.25 -43.31
C ALA A 248 -9.96 -7.83 -42.82
N ARG A 249 -9.87 -6.91 -41.86
CA ARG A 249 -8.60 -6.50 -41.24
C ARG A 249 -7.91 -7.68 -40.54
N GLN A 250 -8.67 -8.53 -39.86
CA GLN A 250 -8.12 -9.74 -39.25
C GLN A 250 -7.59 -10.73 -40.29
N LEU A 251 -8.27 -10.89 -41.44
CA LEU A 251 -7.78 -11.74 -42.53
C LEU A 251 -6.46 -11.21 -43.11
N LEU A 252 -6.31 -9.88 -43.22
CA LEU A 252 -5.08 -9.24 -43.73
C LEU A 252 -3.83 -9.50 -42.88
N VAL A 253 -3.96 -9.98 -41.64
CA VAL A 253 -2.82 -10.43 -40.83
C VAL A 253 -2.09 -11.60 -41.49
N THR A 254 -2.83 -12.49 -42.16
CA THR A 254 -2.26 -13.69 -42.81
C THR A 254 -2.33 -13.64 -44.34
N GLN A 255 -3.23 -12.84 -44.90
CA GLN A 255 -3.48 -12.72 -46.34
C GLN A 255 -3.04 -11.34 -46.86
N GLU A 256 -2.75 -11.25 -48.15
CA GLU A 256 -2.41 -9.96 -48.79
C GLU A 256 -3.64 -9.10 -49.11
N ARG A 257 -4.79 -9.74 -49.28
CA ARG A 257 -6.06 -9.13 -49.72
C ARG A 257 -7.20 -9.75 -48.92
N ALA A 258 -8.22 -8.95 -48.60
CA ALA A 258 -9.41 -9.42 -47.92
C ALA A 258 -10.68 -8.80 -48.54
N PRO A 259 -11.75 -9.58 -48.73
CA PRO A 259 -13.02 -9.05 -49.20
C PRO A 259 -13.76 -8.33 -48.06
N VAL A 260 -14.41 -7.21 -48.39
CA VAL A 260 -15.35 -6.50 -47.51
C VAL A 260 -16.71 -6.56 -48.19
N LEU A 261 -17.68 -7.15 -47.50
CA LEU A 261 -19.07 -7.20 -47.98
C LEU A 261 -19.72 -5.85 -47.70
N LEU A 262 -20.19 -5.19 -48.77
CA LEU A 262 -20.97 -3.97 -48.65
C LEU A 262 -22.47 -4.30 -48.56
N PRO A 263 -23.26 -3.50 -47.84
CA PRO A 263 -24.71 -3.61 -47.84
C PRO A 263 -25.28 -3.50 -49.26
N ALA A 264 -26.27 -4.35 -49.56
CA ALA A 264 -26.95 -4.36 -50.85
C ALA A 264 -27.47 -2.96 -51.21
N PRO A 265 -27.43 -2.53 -52.49
CA PRO A 265 -27.13 -3.33 -53.69
C PRO A 265 -25.66 -3.32 -54.14
N ARG A 266 -24.73 -2.90 -53.28
CA ARG A 266 -23.33 -2.66 -53.66
C ARG A 266 -22.55 -3.96 -53.88
N GLN A 267 -21.56 -3.91 -54.77
CA GLN A 267 -20.65 -5.03 -54.98
C GLN A 267 -19.62 -5.11 -53.83
N PRO A 268 -19.14 -6.30 -53.45
CA PRO A 268 -18.08 -6.44 -52.47
C PRO A 268 -16.80 -5.70 -52.89
N ALA A 269 -16.14 -5.05 -51.94
CA ALA A 269 -14.84 -4.42 -52.14
C ALA A 269 -13.71 -5.40 -51.76
N ILE A 270 -12.50 -5.14 -52.25
CA ILE A 270 -11.29 -5.84 -51.82
C ILE A 270 -10.36 -4.80 -51.23
N ILE A 271 -9.91 -5.02 -50.00
CA ILE A 271 -8.92 -4.19 -49.33
C ILE A 271 -7.58 -4.91 -49.22
N THR A 272 -6.50 -4.14 -49.19
CA THR A 272 -5.13 -4.62 -49.02
C THR A 272 -4.49 -4.01 -47.77
N ARG A 273 -3.32 -4.53 -47.37
CA ARG A 273 -2.53 -3.91 -46.28
C ARG A 273 -2.16 -2.46 -46.58
N ALA A 274 -1.90 -2.12 -47.84
CA ALA A 274 -1.59 -0.75 -48.24
C ALA A 274 -2.78 0.20 -48.03
N ASP A 275 -4.00 -0.29 -48.22
CA ASP A 275 -5.21 0.50 -47.99
C ASP A 275 -5.44 0.73 -46.49
N VAL A 276 -5.15 -0.28 -45.65
CA VAL A 276 -5.15 -0.15 -44.19
C VAL A 276 -4.11 0.86 -43.72
N THR A 277 -2.86 0.78 -44.21
CA THR A 277 -1.82 1.75 -43.86
C THR A 277 -2.22 3.17 -44.25
N ARG A 278 -2.80 3.35 -45.45
CA ARG A 278 -3.27 4.66 -45.91
C ARG A 278 -4.40 5.20 -45.04
N ALA A 279 -5.36 4.35 -44.66
CA ALA A 279 -6.45 4.72 -43.76
C ALA A 279 -5.95 5.02 -42.33
N ALA A 280 -4.89 4.33 -41.88
CA ALA A 280 -4.28 4.52 -40.56
C ALA A 280 -3.41 5.77 -40.44
N GLN A 281 -3.10 6.47 -41.54
CA GLN A 281 -2.20 7.64 -41.53
C GLN A 281 -2.56 8.69 -40.45
N PRO A 282 -3.85 9.05 -40.22
CA PRO A 282 -4.20 9.99 -39.17
C PRO A 282 -3.84 9.53 -37.76
N VAL A 283 -3.82 8.22 -37.50
CA VAL A 283 -3.39 7.62 -36.23
C VAL A 283 -1.86 7.68 -36.13
N LEU A 284 -1.17 7.35 -37.22
CA LEU A 284 0.30 7.32 -37.30
C LEU A 284 0.91 8.73 -37.18
N ASP A 285 0.27 9.74 -37.77
CA ASP A 285 0.70 11.15 -37.73
C ASP A 285 0.67 11.76 -36.31
N GLN A 286 -0.02 11.12 -35.37
CA GLN A 286 -0.06 11.56 -33.97
C GLN A 286 1.16 11.10 -33.18
N ILE A 287 1.81 10.01 -33.59
CA ILE A 287 2.92 9.39 -32.85
C ILE A 287 4.04 10.42 -32.55
N PRO A 288 4.52 11.23 -33.52
CA PRO A 288 5.58 12.19 -33.24
C PRO A 288 5.22 13.19 -32.13
N ARG A 289 4.03 13.79 -32.21
CA ARG A 289 3.56 14.75 -31.22
C ARG A 289 3.31 14.10 -29.86
N ALA A 290 2.69 12.92 -29.86
CA ALA A 290 2.41 12.17 -28.64
C ALA A 290 3.69 11.76 -27.90
N VAL A 291 4.74 11.37 -28.64
CA VAL A 291 6.06 11.07 -28.06
C VAL A 291 6.70 12.34 -27.49
N THR A 292 6.75 13.44 -28.24
CA THR A 292 7.32 14.70 -27.74
C THR A 292 6.63 15.16 -26.47
N ASP A 293 5.30 15.28 -26.49
CA ASP A 293 4.57 15.75 -25.32
C ASP A 293 4.67 14.78 -24.12
N LEU A 294 4.83 13.48 -24.37
CA LEU A 294 5.04 12.47 -23.32
C LEU A 294 6.42 12.61 -22.68
N LEU A 295 7.44 12.87 -23.48
CA LEU A 295 8.80 13.11 -23.00
C LEU A 295 8.90 14.41 -22.22
N ASP A 296 8.23 15.46 -22.68
CA ASP A 296 8.08 16.71 -21.94
C ASP A 296 7.38 16.49 -20.60
N ALA A 297 6.29 15.70 -20.57
CA ALA A 297 5.60 15.35 -19.33
C ALA A 297 6.42 14.47 -18.37
N ALA A 298 7.41 13.75 -18.90
CA ALA A 298 8.33 12.91 -18.13
C ALA A 298 9.61 13.64 -17.70
N ASP A 299 9.84 14.89 -18.15
CA ASP A 299 11.10 15.63 -18.03
C ASP A 299 12.32 14.83 -18.57
N VAL A 300 12.17 14.17 -19.73
CA VAL A 300 13.20 13.33 -20.34
C VAL A 300 13.56 13.80 -21.75
N ASP A 301 14.85 14.07 -22.01
CA ASP A 301 15.32 14.31 -23.37
C ASP A 301 15.39 13.01 -24.19
N THR A 302 15.15 13.10 -25.50
CA THR A 302 15.25 11.97 -26.44
C THR A 302 16.62 11.27 -26.39
N GLY A 303 17.71 11.99 -26.08
CA GLY A 303 19.05 11.43 -25.91
C GLY A 303 19.21 10.49 -24.71
N HIS A 304 18.26 10.48 -23.77
CA HIS A 304 18.25 9.62 -22.58
C HIS A 304 17.34 8.39 -22.72
N LEU A 305 16.88 8.08 -23.95
CA LEU A 305 16.09 6.90 -24.30
C LEU A 305 16.92 5.86 -25.07
N PRO A 306 17.79 5.09 -24.42
CA PRO A 306 18.58 4.05 -25.10
C PRO A 306 17.74 2.87 -25.60
N THR A 307 16.46 2.77 -25.22
CA THR A 307 15.62 1.63 -25.58
C THR A 307 14.19 2.07 -25.85
N VAL A 308 13.65 1.62 -26.98
CA VAL A 308 12.23 1.72 -27.34
C VAL A 308 11.70 0.30 -27.49
N ILE A 309 10.57 0.00 -26.87
CA ILE A 309 9.91 -1.31 -26.90
C ILE A 309 8.54 -1.12 -27.53
N LEU A 310 8.20 -1.97 -28.49
CA LEU A 310 6.89 -1.99 -29.13
C LEU A 310 6.27 -3.38 -28.99
N ARG A 311 5.08 -3.44 -28.39
CA ARG A 311 4.16 -4.57 -28.56
C ARG A 311 3.19 -4.22 -29.69
N PRO A 312 3.38 -4.78 -30.90
CA PRO A 312 2.62 -4.38 -32.08
C PRO A 312 1.19 -4.92 -32.02
N ASP A 313 0.26 -4.19 -32.64
CA ASP A 313 -0.99 -4.76 -33.11
C ASP A 313 -0.76 -5.27 -34.53
N PRO A 314 -0.95 -6.57 -34.82
CA PRO A 314 -0.73 -7.12 -36.16
C PRO A 314 -1.67 -6.50 -37.21
N THR A 315 -2.75 -5.85 -36.79
CA THR A 315 -3.72 -5.18 -37.65
C THR A 315 -3.41 -3.70 -37.90
N LEU A 316 -2.45 -3.11 -37.17
CA LEU A 316 -1.99 -1.73 -37.34
C LEU A 316 -0.53 -1.69 -37.84
N PRO A 317 -0.31 -1.63 -39.16
CA PRO A 317 1.04 -1.63 -39.74
C PRO A 317 1.79 -0.31 -39.48
N SER A 318 3.11 -0.32 -39.72
CA SER A 318 4.00 0.86 -39.76
C SER A 318 4.18 1.66 -38.45
N VAL A 319 3.65 1.20 -37.31
CA VAL A 319 3.92 1.83 -35.99
C VAL A 319 5.41 1.83 -35.64
N ALA A 320 6.11 0.73 -35.92
CA ALA A 320 7.54 0.58 -35.64
C ALA A 320 8.40 1.60 -36.41
N GLU A 321 8.05 1.83 -37.69
CA GLU A 321 8.75 2.78 -38.57
C GLU A 321 8.58 4.22 -38.07
N HIS A 322 7.36 4.59 -37.67
CA HIS A 322 7.07 5.93 -37.13
C HIS A 322 7.75 6.16 -35.79
N LEU A 323 7.76 5.17 -34.90
CA LEU A 323 8.51 5.24 -33.63
C LEU A 323 10.02 5.36 -33.86
N ALA A 324 10.58 4.59 -34.80
CA ALA A 324 12.00 4.65 -35.15
C ALA A 324 12.38 6.03 -35.69
N HIS A 325 11.57 6.58 -36.61
CA HIS A 325 11.79 7.91 -37.17
C HIS A 325 11.72 9.02 -36.12
N THR A 326 10.75 8.92 -35.20
CA THR A 326 10.53 9.94 -34.14
C THR A 326 11.60 9.91 -33.06
N THR A 327 11.97 8.72 -32.59
CA THR A 327 12.89 8.55 -31.45
C THR A 327 14.35 8.44 -31.85
N GLY A 328 14.64 8.22 -33.14
CA GLY A 328 15.98 7.89 -33.64
C GLY A 328 16.48 6.50 -33.21
N THR A 329 15.64 5.69 -32.57
CA THR A 329 16.00 4.38 -32.01
C THR A 329 15.09 3.30 -32.59
N THR A 330 15.68 2.22 -33.11
CA THR A 330 14.92 1.08 -33.62
C THR A 330 14.17 0.37 -32.49
N PRO A 331 12.82 0.27 -32.53
CA PRO A 331 12.05 -0.41 -31.49
C PRO A 331 12.35 -1.90 -31.42
N VAL A 332 12.48 -2.42 -30.19
CA VAL A 332 12.48 -3.86 -29.90
C VAL A 332 11.05 -4.35 -30.01
N LEU A 333 10.78 -5.23 -30.99
CA LEU A 333 9.47 -5.83 -31.20
C LEU A 333 9.27 -6.99 -30.24
N VAL A 334 8.21 -6.91 -29.43
CA VAL A 334 7.81 -7.98 -28.51
C VAL A 334 6.47 -8.55 -28.98
N ASP A 335 6.54 -9.59 -29.81
CA ASP A 335 5.39 -10.29 -30.37
C ASP A 335 5.33 -11.73 -29.85
N HIS A 336 5.07 -11.87 -28.55
CA HIS A 336 4.87 -13.16 -27.90
C HIS A 336 3.64 -13.11 -26.99
N PRO A 337 2.65 -14.01 -27.15
CA PRO A 337 1.41 -13.95 -26.37
C PRO A 337 1.59 -13.89 -24.85
N HIS A 338 2.58 -14.60 -24.32
CA HIS A 338 2.88 -14.66 -22.89
C HIS A 338 3.92 -13.62 -22.42
N ALA A 339 4.33 -12.67 -23.26
CA ALA A 339 5.37 -11.69 -22.91
C ALA A 339 5.06 -10.90 -21.64
N LEU A 340 3.80 -10.49 -21.47
CA LEU A 340 3.34 -9.72 -20.31
C LEU A 340 3.31 -10.58 -19.04
N THR A 341 2.79 -11.79 -19.09
CA THR A 341 2.78 -12.72 -17.95
C THR A 341 4.20 -13.10 -17.54
N ASP A 342 5.06 -13.35 -18.51
CA ASP A 342 6.46 -13.73 -18.30
C ASP A 342 7.27 -12.57 -17.72
N GLY A 343 7.12 -11.37 -18.28
CA GLY A 343 7.76 -10.17 -17.74
C GLY A 343 7.27 -9.86 -16.32
N ALA A 344 5.97 -10.00 -16.07
CA ALA A 344 5.41 -9.83 -14.73
C ALA A 344 5.98 -10.83 -13.73
N LEU A 345 6.11 -12.11 -14.12
CA LEU A 345 6.80 -13.12 -13.31
C LEU A 345 8.28 -12.79 -13.10
N THR A 346 8.98 -12.14 -14.03
CA THR A 346 10.35 -11.67 -13.77
C THR A 346 10.38 -10.63 -12.66
N LEU A 347 9.47 -9.65 -12.70
CA LEU A 347 9.39 -8.58 -11.71
C LEU A 347 8.90 -9.06 -10.34
N THR A 348 8.07 -10.11 -10.30
CA THR A 348 7.57 -10.68 -9.05
C THR A 348 8.40 -11.85 -8.53
N ALA A 349 9.15 -12.57 -9.38
CA ALA A 349 10.20 -13.49 -8.92
C ALA A 349 11.36 -12.74 -8.27
N HIS A 350 11.60 -11.49 -8.71
CA HIS A 350 12.49 -10.53 -8.05
C HIS A 350 11.80 -9.66 -6.98
N HIS A 351 10.50 -9.85 -6.72
CA HIS A 351 9.88 -9.29 -5.52
C HIS A 351 10.39 -10.06 -4.30
N GLN A 352 11.59 -9.67 -3.86
CA GLN A 352 11.87 -9.67 -2.45
C GLN A 352 10.67 -9.03 -1.72
N PRO A 353 10.28 -9.59 -0.56
CA PRO A 353 9.24 -8.99 0.26
C PRO A 353 9.51 -7.50 0.40
N ALA A 354 8.49 -6.67 0.14
CA ALA A 354 8.57 -5.21 0.13
C ALA A 354 9.63 -4.71 1.13
N PRO A 355 10.57 -3.84 0.70
CA PRO A 355 11.77 -3.54 1.47
C PRO A 355 11.40 -3.26 2.91
N ARG A 356 11.89 -4.11 3.82
CA ARG A 356 11.61 -3.97 5.24
C ARG A 356 12.41 -2.78 5.78
N ALA A 357 12.04 -2.27 6.95
CA ALA A 357 12.77 -1.20 7.62
C ALA A 357 14.29 -1.49 7.74
N THR A 358 14.67 -2.78 7.77
CA THR A 358 16.08 -3.24 7.74
C THR A 358 16.85 -2.77 6.49
N ALA A 359 16.19 -2.67 5.33
CA ALA A 359 16.79 -2.22 4.06
C ALA A 359 16.40 -0.78 3.69
N ALA A 360 15.34 -0.23 4.30
CA ALA A 360 14.84 1.11 3.98
C ALA A 360 15.75 2.23 4.53
N ARG A 361 15.84 3.33 3.79
CA ARG A 361 16.47 4.60 4.20
C ARG A 361 15.41 5.70 4.15
N LEU A 362 14.94 6.14 5.32
CA LEU A 362 14.02 7.27 5.37
C LEU A 362 14.76 8.60 5.14
N PRO A 363 14.12 9.59 4.49
CA PRO A 363 14.66 10.93 4.38
C PRO A 363 14.84 11.52 5.78
N ARG A 364 16.08 11.89 6.11
CA ARG A 364 16.43 12.49 7.39
C ARG A 364 16.08 13.97 7.39
N VAL A 365 15.38 14.41 8.43
CA VAL A 365 14.92 15.79 8.59
C VAL A 365 15.80 16.50 9.63
N ARG A 366 15.96 17.82 9.49
CA ARG A 366 16.60 18.64 10.53
C ARG A 366 15.82 18.55 11.83
N LEU A 367 16.54 18.37 12.92
CA LEU A 367 16.01 18.24 14.27
C LEU A 367 15.27 19.54 14.66
N ARG A 368 13.95 19.47 14.88
CA ARG A 368 13.15 20.64 15.28
C ARG A 368 13.32 20.89 16.77
N ILE A 369 13.45 22.15 17.17
CA ILE A 369 13.55 22.55 18.59
C ILE A 369 12.35 22.03 19.40
N SER A 370 11.16 22.00 18.79
CA SER A 370 9.93 21.48 19.41
C SER A 370 10.02 20.01 19.83
N ASP A 371 10.78 19.19 19.10
CA ASP A 371 10.89 17.76 19.38
C ASP A 371 11.86 17.51 20.55
N LEU A 372 12.88 18.36 20.73
CA LEU A 372 13.77 18.34 21.89
C LEU A 372 13.11 18.91 23.15
N THR A 373 12.35 19.99 23.03
CA THR A 373 11.69 20.59 24.20
C THR A 373 10.69 19.61 24.82
N GLY A 374 10.00 18.82 23.99
CA GLY A 374 9.09 17.79 24.47
C GLY A 374 9.77 16.64 25.22
N THR A 375 10.92 16.14 24.75
CA THR A 375 11.66 15.07 25.45
C THR A 375 12.30 15.58 26.75
N LEU A 376 12.84 16.80 26.72
CA LEU A 376 13.37 17.48 27.91
C LEU A 376 12.28 17.69 28.96
N LEU A 377 11.07 18.07 28.54
CA LEU A 377 9.94 18.29 29.45
C LEU A 377 9.56 17.01 30.22
N ILE A 378 9.47 15.85 29.55
CA ILE A 378 9.18 14.58 30.26
C ILE A 378 10.31 14.25 31.25
N GLY A 379 11.57 14.44 30.85
CA GLY A 379 12.71 14.22 31.73
C GLY A 379 12.70 15.13 32.96
N ALA A 380 12.33 16.40 32.77
CA ALA A 380 12.16 17.35 33.86
C ALA A 380 10.99 16.97 34.78
N CYS A 381 9.85 16.55 34.24
CA CYS A 381 8.72 16.04 35.02
C CYS A 381 9.10 14.80 35.85
N SER A 382 9.84 13.86 35.24
CA SER A 382 10.38 12.67 35.92
C SER A 382 11.26 13.05 37.12
N LEU A 383 12.22 13.94 36.89
CA LEU A 383 13.13 14.42 37.94
C LEU A 383 12.38 15.22 39.02
N ALA A 384 11.43 16.06 38.64
CA ALA A 384 10.64 16.86 39.59
C ALA A 384 9.82 15.96 40.53
N LEU A 385 9.22 14.88 40.02
CA LEU A 385 8.50 13.91 40.84
C LEU A 385 9.44 13.18 41.81
N LEU A 386 10.64 12.80 41.38
CA LEU A 386 11.66 12.21 42.25
C LEU A 386 12.05 13.19 43.36
N VAL A 387 12.46 14.40 42.99
CA VAL A 387 12.92 15.42 43.93
C VAL A 387 11.83 15.75 44.94
N GLN A 388 10.57 15.90 44.51
CA GLN A 388 9.46 16.12 45.43
C GLN A 388 9.27 14.92 46.38
N ALA A 389 9.36 13.68 45.90
CA ALA A 389 9.23 12.49 46.75
C ALA A 389 10.31 12.42 47.83
N VAL A 390 11.53 12.87 47.52
CA VAL A 390 12.65 12.94 48.47
C VAL A 390 12.47 14.08 49.46
N LEU A 391 12.15 15.29 48.98
CA LEU A 391 12.04 16.49 49.83
C LEU A 391 10.80 16.48 50.75
N THR A 392 9.75 15.75 50.37
CA THR A 392 8.51 15.66 51.16
C THR A 392 8.41 14.37 51.98
N ALA A 393 9.52 13.63 52.11
CA ALA A 393 9.57 12.42 52.91
C ALA A 393 9.54 12.76 54.41
N ASP A 394 8.75 12.00 55.16
CA ASP A 394 8.71 12.07 56.62
C ASP A 394 9.70 11.03 57.20
N ILE A 395 10.77 11.51 57.83
CA ILE A 395 11.89 10.71 58.32
C ILE A 395 11.83 10.67 59.84
N THR A 396 11.60 9.47 60.39
CA THR A 396 11.60 9.25 61.84
C THR A 396 13.00 8.86 62.32
N ILE A 397 13.58 9.72 63.16
CA ILE A 397 14.93 9.55 63.72
C ILE A 397 14.80 9.18 65.20
N HIS A 398 15.50 8.13 65.64
CA HIS A 398 15.59 7.73 67.04
C HIS A 398 17.07 7.53 67.42
N ASN A 399 17.53 8.24 68.46
CA ASN A 399 18.91 8.14 68.98
C ASN A 399 19.97 8.16 67.85
N THR A 400 19.90 9.18 66.98
CA THR A 400 20.78 9.41 65.81
C THR A 400 20.69 8.39 64.65
N TRP A 401 19.86 7.35 64.75
CA TRP A 401 19.59 6.40 63.66
C TRP A 401 18.24 6.68 62.99
N VAL A 402 18.18 6.54 61.66
CA VAL A 402 16.92 6.59 60.92
C VAL A 402 16.20 5.25 61.09
N VAL A 403 15.03 5.26 61.73
CA VAL A 403 14.24 4.04 62.02
C VAL A 403 13.07 3.88 61.04
N GLY A 404 12.75 4.92 60.27
CA GLY A 404 11.74 4.85 59.22
C GLY A 404 11.74 6.08 58.33
N ALA A 405 11.37 5.88 57.07
CA ALA A 405 11.17 6.95 56.09
C ALA A 405 9.88 6.68 55.29
N ARG A 406 8.91 7.58 55.39
CA ARG A 406 7.63 7.50 54.68
C ARG A 406 7.62 8.48 53.52
N THR A 407 7.47 7.95 52.31
CA THR A 407 7.26 8.72 51.08
C THR A 407 6.26 7.98 50.18
N SER A 408 5.76 8.65 49.14
CA SER A 408 4.87 8.04 48.16
C SER A 408 5.63 7.08 47.25
N LEU A 409 5.53 5.78 47.52
CA LEU A 409 6.14 4.75 46.69
C LEU A 409 5.59 4.73 45.24
N PRO A 410 4.28 4.89 45.00
CA PRO A 410 3.76 5.01 43.63
C PRO A 410 4.30 6.21 42.87
N GLN A 411 4.57 7.33 43.54
CA GLN A 411 5.19 8.51 42.92
C GLN A 411 6.61 8.21 42.43
N LEU A 412 7.42 7.48 43.21
CA LEU A 412 8.73 7.00 42.78
C LEU A 412 8.61 6.05 41.59
N GLY A 413 7.59 5.18 41.58
CA GLY A 413 7.28 4.34 40.43
C GLY A 413 6.95 5.15 39.17
N THR A 414 6.16 6.23 39.30
CA THR A 414 5.89 7.13 38.17
C THR A 414 7.12 7.88 37.70
N ALA A 415 8.01 8.31 38.60
CA ALA A 415 9.28 8.92 38.21
C ALA A 415 10.14 7.94 37.40
N GLY A 416 10.27 6.69 37.84
CA GLY A 416 10.96 5.64 37.07
C GLY A 416 10.33 5.37 35.70
N ALA A 417 9.00 5.30 35.63
CA ALA A 417 8.28 5.10 34.37
C ALA A 417 8.44 6.27 33.40
N LEU A 418 8.41 7.52 33.89
CA LEU A 418 8.64 8.72 33.07
C LEU A 418 10.09 8.80 32.58
N ALA A 419 11.08 8.43 33.39
CA ALA A 419 12.47 8.33 32.95
C ALA A 419 12.62 7.34 31.77
N MET A 420 11.95 6.19 31.85
CA MET A 420 11.91 5.21 30.76
C MET A 420 11.20 5.76 29.51
N LEU A 421 10.09 6.49 29.67
CA LEU A 421 9.42 7.17 28.55
C LEU A 421 10.32 8.23 27.89
N THR A 422 11.09 9.00 28.66
CA THR A 422 12.06 9.96 28.11
C THR A 422 13.09 9.24 27.25
N ALA A 423 13.61 8.09 27.72
CA ALA A 423 14.53 7.27 26.94
C ALA A 423 13.88 6.78 25.63
N ILE A 424 12.62 6.30 25.66
CA ILE A 424 11.87 5.91 24.46
C ILE A 424 11.65 7.09 23.51
N ALA A 425 11.35 8.27 24.05
CA ALA A 425 11.14 9.49 23.27
C ALA A 425 12.41 9.91 22.53
N ILE A 426 13.57 9.80 23.18
CA ILE A 426 14.88 10.04 22.56
C ILE A 426 15.14 8.98 21.46
N ALA A 427 14.86 7.70 21.73
CA ALA A 427 15.06 6.63 20.76
C ALA A 427 14.20 6.78 19.50
N HIS A 428 13.01 7.36 19.63
CA HIS A 428 12.10 7.64 18.54
C HIS A 428 12.65 8.69 17.55
N LEU A 429 13.49 9.63 17.99
CA LEU A 429 14.04 10.68 17.14
C LEU A 429 15.19 10.19 16.24
N ALA A 430 15.96 9.20 16.72
CA ALA A 430 17.17 8.69 16.08
C ALA A 430 17.02 8.26 14.60
N PRO A 431 15.93 7.61 14.15
CA PRO A 431 15.78 7.19 12.76
C PRO A 431 15.49 8.34 11.78
N THR A 432 15.06 9.51 12.28
CA THR A 432 14.55 10.61 11.45
C THR A 432 15.38 11.88 11.51
N THR A 433 16.36 11.97 12.42
CA THR A 433 17.09 13.22 12.67
C THR A 433 18.57 13.13 12.28
N TRP A 434 19.09 14.20 11.67
CA TRP A 434 20.53 14.39 11.51
C TRP A 434 21.17 14.78 12.84
N LEU A 435 22.10 13.95 13.34
CA LEU A 435 23.13 14.42 14.27
C LEU A 435 24.17 15.16 13.44
N THR A 436 24.29 16.47 13.61
CA THR A 436 25.30 17.29 12.94
C THR A 436 26.68 16.87 13.43
N GLY A 437 27.34 15.99 12.68
CA GLY A 437 28.75 15.66 12.82
C GLY A 437 29.35 15.63 11.42
N THR A 438 30.47 16.33 11.22
CA THR A 438 31.26 16.24 9.99
C THR A 438 31.77 14.80 9.86
N PRO A 439 31.34 14.01 8.85
CA PRO A 439 31.86 12.66 8.68
C PRO A 439 33.32 12.77 8.26
N THR A 440 34.23 12.34 9.12
CA THR A 440 35.68 12.33 8.84
C THR A 440 36.12 11.10 8.04
N THR A 441 35.20 10.17 7.72
CA THR A 441 35.46 8.99 6.89
C THR A 441 34.21 8.57 6.10
N PRO A 442 34.35 8.02 4.88
CA PRO A 442 33.24 7.49 4.09
C PRO A 442 32.82 6.14 4.68
N THR A 443 32.05 6.17 5.76
CA THR A 443 31.42 4.98 6.35
C THR A 443 30.04 4.78 5.73
N GLU A 444 29.70 3.54 5.38
CA GLU A 444 28.37 3.19 4.88
C GLU A 444 27.28 3.71 5.81
N GLU A 445 26.34 4.42 5.22
CA GLU A 445 25.28 5.08 5.97
C GLU A 445 24.32 4.03 6.59
N PRO A 446 24.07 4.08 7.91
CA PRO A 446 23.30 3.05 8.61
C PRO A 446 21.83 3.02 8.17
N THR A 447 21.28 1.81 7.99
CA THR A 447 19.88 1.62 7.59
C THR A 447 18.91 1.99 8.71
N THR A 448 17.66 2.34 8.36
CA THR A 448 16.65 2.80 9.32
C THR A 448 16.35 1.75 10.40
N GLY A 449 16.26 0.47 10.02
CA GLY A 449 16.04 -0.64 10.96
C GLY A 449 17.21 -0.86 11.91
N SER A 450 18.45 -0.62 11.48
CA SER A 450 19.62 -0.70 12.37
C SER A 450 19.60 0.39 13.45
N LEU A 451 19.17 1.61 13.06
CA LEU A 451 19.04 2.76 13.96
C LEU A 451 17.91 2.54 14.96
N ILE A 452 16.73 2.09 14.52
CA ILE A 452 15.59 1.76 15.40
C ILE A 452 16.01 0.70 16.43
N ARG A 453 16.67 -0.38 16.00
CA ARG A 453 17.10 -1.45 16.91
C ARG A 453 18.08 -0.93 17.96
N ARG A 454 19.11 -0.19 17.53
CA ARG A 454 20.14 0.34 18.44
C ARG A 454 19.55 1.37 19.40
N SER A 455 18.71 2.29 18.91
CA SER A 455 18.15 3.37 19.73
C SER A 455 17.18 2.85 20.78
N TYR A 456 16.28 1.94 20.43
CA TYR A 456 15.33 1.36 21.39
C TYR A 456 15.99 0.41 22.40
N LEU A 457 17.04 -0.33 22.03
CA LEU A 457 17.86 -1.09 22.99
C LEU A 457 18.61 -0.16 23.95
N ALA A 458 19.21 0.91 23.43
CA ALA A 458 19.87 1.91 24.24
C ALA A 458 18.88 2.59 25.21
N ALA A 459 17.65 2.85 24.77
CA ALA A 459 16.60 3.38 25.63
C ALA A 459 16.19 2.41 26.74
N ALA A 460 16.03 1.11 26.43
CA ALA A 460 15.72 0.09 27.43
C ALA A 460 16.79 0.00 28.52
N VAL A 461 18.07 0.03 28.13
CA VAL A 461 19.18 0.00 29.08
C VAL A 461 19.26 1.33 29.85
N GLY A 462 19.30 2.47 29.16
CA GLY A 462 19.47 3.79 29.77
C GLY A 462 18.32 4.18 30.70
N GLY A 463 17.07 3.91 30.30
CA GLY A 463 15.89 4.15 31.13
C GLY A 463 15.89 3.28 32.40
N THR A 464 16.25 1.99 32.28
CA THR A 464 16.36 1.09 33.44
C THR A 464 17.47 1.51 34.40
N ILE A 465 18.64 1.92 33.87
CA ILE A 465 19.74 2.45 34.69
C ILE A 465 19.28 3.71 35.44
N THR A 466 18.59 4.63 34.75
CA THR A 466 18.10 5.87 35.35
C THR A 466 17.10 5.58 36.48
N ALA A 467 16.16 4.65 36.25
CA ALA A 467 15.20 4.22 37.29
C ALA A 467 15.88 3.51 38.48
N THR A 468 16.95 2.75 38.22
CA THR A 468 17.78 2.13 39.26
C THR A 468 18.45 3.21 40.11
N LEU A 469 19.09 4.19 39.47
CA LEU A 469 19.73 5.32 40.13
C LEU A 469 18.74 6.12 40.96
N TYR A 470 17.50 6.31 40.49
CA TYR A 470 16.45 6.99 41.26
C TYR A 470 16.12 6.25 42.56
N GLY A 471 15.99 4.92 42.51
CA GLY A 471 15.71 4.11 43.70
C GLY A 471 16.88 4.13 44.69
N LEU A 472 18.11 3.99 44.19
CA LEU A 472 19.33 4.05 45.00
C LEU A 472 19.53 5.43 45.62
N ALA A 473 19.38 6.50 44.84
CA ALA A 473 19.50 7.88 45.29
C ALA A 473 18.48 8.21 46.39
N THR A 474 17.27 7.66 46.29
CA THR A 474 16.23 7.80 47.32
C THR A 474 16.65 7.09 48.61
N GLY A 475 17.13 5.84 48.53
CA GLY A 475 17.63 5.10 49.70
C GLY A 475 18.83 5.78 50.36
N THR A 476 19.77 6.30 49.56
CA THR A 476 20.92 7.05 50.08
C THR A 476 20.51 8.36 50.74
N ALA A 477 19.54 9.09 50.15
CA ALA A 477 19.05 10.35 50.73
C ALA A 477 18.38 10.14 52.09
N PHE A 478 17.72 8.99 52.28
CA PHE A 478 17.07 8.66 53.55
C PHE A 478 17.96 7.90 54.54
N SER A 479 19.16 7.47 54.14
CA SER A 479 20.02 6.57 54.92
C SER A 479 19.25 5.34 55.46
N PHE A 480 18.35 4.79 54.64
CA PHE A 480 17.42 3.70 54.99
C PHE A 480 17.41 2.61 53.91
N ASP A 481 16.78 1.47 54.18
CA ASP A 481 16.72 0.34 53.24
C ASP A 481 16.16 0.75 51.87
N TYR A 482 17.00 0.66 50.84
CA TYR A 482 16.67 1.06 49.47
C TYR A 482 15.74 0.09 48.76
N THR A 483 15.53 -1.12 49.30
CA THR A 483 14.83 -2.22 48.64
C THR A 483 13.43 -1.83 48.16
N SER A 484 12.67 -1.12 48.99
CA SER A 484 11.31 -0.70 48.64
C SER A 484 11.31 0.37 47.53
N TYR A 485 12.19 1.36 47.62
CA TYR A 485 12.28 2.43 46.62
C TYR A 485 12.72 1.88 45.26
N LEU A 486 13.71 0.99 45.27
CA LEU A 486 14.20 0.32 44.07
C LEU A 486 13.12 -0.54 43.41
N LYS A 487 12.33 -1.30 44.19
CA LYS A 487 11.22 -2.10 43.67
C LYS A 487 10.18 -1.25 42.94
N TRP A 488 9.85 -0.08 43.46
CA TRP A 488 8.84 0.78 42.84
C TRP A 488 9.37 1.52 41.61
N THR A 489 10.58 2.09 41.65
CA THR A 489 11.17 2.76 40.48
C THR A 489 11.38 1.79 39.32
N LEU A 490 11.89 0.58 39.60
CA LEU A 490 12.01 -0.48 38.59
C LEU A 490 10.65 -1.06 38.18
N GLY A 491 9.71 -1.21 39.11
CA GLY A 491 8.37 -1.72 38.82
C GLY A 491 7.60 -0.87 37.80
N GLY A 492 7.81 0.46 37.82
CA GLY A 492 7.27 1.36 36.81
C GLY A 492 8.04 1.33 35.47
N ALA A 493 9.35 1.13 35.50
CA ALA A 493 10.22 1.21 34.31
C ALA A 493 10.32 -0.09 33.52
N LEU A 494 10.44 -1.25 34.18
CA LEU A 494 10.72 -2.55 33.56
C LEU A 494 9.65 -3.01 32.55
N PRO A 495 8.33 -2.83 32.79
CA PRO A 495 7.33 -3.20 31.78
C PRO A 495 7.49 -2.41 30.48
N LEU A 496 7.82 -1.13 30.57
CA LEU A 496 8.09 -0.26 29.42
C LEU A 496 9.44 -0.60 28.77
N ALA A 497 10.44 -1.00 29.55
CA ALA A 497 11.72 -1.50 29.04
C ALA A 497 11.55 -2.79 28.23
N ALA A 498 10.75 -3.74 28.73
CA ALA A 498 10.39 -4.94 28.00
C ALA A 498 9.64 -4.62 26.70
N CYS A 499 8.77 -3.61 26.70
CA CYS A 499 8.12 -3.14 25.49
C CYS A 499 9.13 -2.56 24.48
N ALA A 500 10.09 -1.75 24.95
CA ALA A 500 11.12 -1.16 24.10
C ALA A 500 12.06 -2.21 23.50
N THR A 501 12.45 -3.26 24.26
CA THR A 501 13.28 -4.36 23.74
C THR A 501 12.53 -5.19 22.70
N LEU A 502 11.24 -5.47 22.91
CA LEU A 502 10.40 -6.13 21.92
C LEU A 502 10.25 -5.29 20.65
N ILE A 503 10.05 -3.98 20.78
CA ILE A 503 10.02 -3.05 19.64
C ILE A 503 11.36 -3.09 18.90
N ALA A 504 12.50 -3.05 19.59
CA ALA A 504 13.82 -3.11 18.96
C ALA A 504 14.04 -4.42 18.17
N ALA A 505 13.49 -5.54 18.65
CA ALA A 505 13.59 -6.83 18.00
C ALA A 505 12.65 -6.99 16.79
N THR A 506 11.46 -6.37 16.82
CA THR A 506 10.42 -6.58 15.81
C THR A 506 10.33 -5.46 14.78
N ALA A 507 10.55 -4.21 15.16
CA ALA A 507 10.40 -3.04 14.29
C ALA A 507 11.26 -3.05 13.01
N PRO A 508 12.49 -3.63 12.98
CA PRO A 508 13.26 -3.76 11.74
C PRO A 508 12.54 -4.58 10.65
N ARG A 509 11.55 -5.41 11.02
CA ARG A 509 10.77 -6.24 10.10
C ARG A 509 9.56 -5.53 9.49
N ILE A 510 9.22 -4.34 9.96
CA ILE A 510 8.07 -3.56 9.46
C ILE A 510 8.29 -3.22 7.97
N PRO A 511 7.28 -3.38 7.09
CA PRO A 511 7.36 -2.97 5.69
C PRO A 511 7.64 -1.46 5.53
N ALA A 512 8.49 -1.05 4.58
CA ALA A 512 8.88 0.36 4.40
C ALA A 512 7.69 1.31 4.22
N HIS A 513 6.66 0.89 3.48
CA HIS A 513 5.45 1.70 3.25
C HIS A 513 4.66 1.98 4.54
N ALA A 514 4.74 1.09 5.54
CA ALA A 514 4.06 1.23 6.82
C ALA A 514 4.87 2.04 7.84
N LEU A 515 6.15 2.31 7.55
CA LEU A 515 7.09 2.95 8.46
C LEU A 515 6.71 4.40 8.84
N PRO A 516 6.25 5.26 7.92
CA PRO A 516 5.78 6.61 8.28
C PRO A 516 4.57 6.58 9.21
N HIS A 517 3.62 5.67 8.96
CA HIS A 517 2.44 5.48 9.81
C HIS A 517 2.83 4.95 11.19
N TRP A 518 3.75 3.99 11.26
CA TRP A 518 4.26 3.47 12.52
C TRP A 518 4.95 4.54 13.36
N LEU A 519 5.77 5.39 12.72
CA LEU A 519 6.47 6.48 13.41
C LEU A 519 5.48 7.46 14.08
N THR A 520 4.36 7.80 13.45
CA THR A 520 3.36 8.68 14.09
C THR A 520 2.72 8.05 15.32
N LEU A 521 2.53 6.72 15.34
CA LEU A 521 1.99 5.98 16.49
C LEU A 521 2.98 5.90 17.65
N THR A 522 4.28 5.82 17.36
CA THR A 522 5.32 5.69 18.40
C THR A 522 5.70 6.98 19.09
N ARG A 523 5.21 8.15 18.63
CA ARG A 523 5.45 9.42 19.32
C ARG A 523 4.85 9.36 20.74
N PRO A 524 5.68 9.42 21.80
CA PRO A 524 5.14 9.41 23.15
C PRO A 524 4.27 10.63 23.37
N ALA A 525 3.16 10.45 24.07
CA ALA A 525 2.21 11.52 24.33
C ALA A 525 2.72 12.44 25.45
N ILE A 526 3.63 13.35 25.10
CA ILE A 526 4.34 14.27 26.00
C ILE A 526 3.37 15.06 26.89
N THR A 527 2.27 15.54 26.31
CA THR A 527 1.24 16.31 27.03
C THR A 527 0.52 15.49 28.08
N HIS A 528 0.30 14.19 27.84
CA HIS A 528 -0.38 13.31 28.81
C HIS A 528 0.54 13.00 30.00
N ALA A 529 1.82 12.76 29.73
CA ALA A 529 2.82 12.52 30.77
C ALA A 529 3.04 13.77 31.65
N ALA A 530 3.12 14.95 31.04
CA ALA A 530 3.27 16.21 31.77
C ALA A 530 2.03 16.55 32.62
N THR A 531 0.82 16.33 32.10
CA THR A 531 -0.43 16.53 32.86
C THR A 531 -0.55 15.57 34.04
N ALA A 532 -0.17 14.29 33.86
CA ALA A 532 -0.11 13.34 34.98
C ALA A 532 0.90 13.77 36.03
N ALA A 533 2.11 14.18 35.62
CA ALA A 533 3.15 14.63 36.55
C ALA A 533 2.72 15.87 37.35
N ALA A 534 2.09 16.85 36.69
CA ALA A 534 1.51 18.01 37.37
C ALA A 534 0.41 17.62 38.35
N GLY A 535 -0.47 16.68 37.97
CA GLY A 535 -1.52 16.16 38.84
C GLY A 535 -0.97 15.47 40.09
N ILE A 536 0.01 14.57 39.91
CA ILE A 536 0.69 13.87 41.02
C ILE A 536 1.40 14.88 41.92
N TRP A 537 2.09 15.86 41.33
CA TRP A 537 2.79 16.89 42.08
C TRP A 537 1.84 17.71 42.96
N LEU A 538 0.70 18.14 42.40
CA LEU A 538 -0.33 18.90 43.13
C LEU A 538 -0.97 18.09 44.26
N ILE A 539 -1.32 16.82 44.00
CA ILE A 539 -1.86 15.91 45.02
C ILE A 539 -0.87 15.82 46.19
N ARG A 540 0.42 15.61 45.90
CA ARG A 540 1.43 15.43 46.93
C ARG A 540 1.71 16.72 47.68
N ALA A 541 1.82 17.84 46.97
CA ALA A 541 1.96 19.16 47.57
C ALA A 541 0.81 19.46 48.54
N ALA A 542 -0.43 19.16 48.18
CA ALA A 542 -1.61 19.37 49.04
C ALA A 542 -1.58 18.53 50.34
N TYR A 543 -0.96 17.35 50.34
CA TYR A 543 -0.87 16.53 51.55
C TYR A 543 0.37 16.80 52.40
N THR A 544 1.40 17.44 51.85
CA THR A 544 2.69 17.62 52.54
C THR A 544 3.02 19.08 52.89
N LEU A 545 2.47 20.06 52.15
CA LEU A 545 2.78 21.50 52.34
C LEU A 545 1.67 22.28 53.04
N SER A 546 0.41 21.81 53.05
CA SER A 546 -0.68 22.43 53.82
C SER A 546 -0.88 21.73 55.16
N THR A 547 -1.05 22.51 56.23
CA THR A 547 -1.42 21.99 57.55
C THR A 547 -2.81 21.33 57.46
N PRO A 548 -2.98 20.10 57.98
CA PRO A 548 -4.25 19.39 57.90
C PRO A 548 -5.22 19.99 58.92
N ILE A 549 -5.99 21.00 58.52
CA ILE A 549 -7.21 21.39 59.23
C ILE A 549 -8.38 21.07 58.30
N ASP A 550 -8.72 19.79 58.27
CA ASP A 550 -9.89 19.30 57.54
C ASP A 550 -11.06 19.20 58.54
N LEU A 551 -11.71 20.34 58.81
CA LEU A 551 -12.90 20.43 59.67
C LEU A 551 -14.20 20.06 58.92
N THR A 552 -14.14 19.86 57.60
CA THR A 552 -15.33 19.70 56.73
C THR A 552 -15.33 18.40 55.91
N GLY A 553 -14.24 17.63 55.89
CA GLY A 553 -14.15 16.34 55.19
C GLY A 553 -14.13 16.47 53.65
N MET A 554 -13.82 17.66 53.13
CA MET A 554 -13.76 17.94 51.70
C MET A 554 -12.29 18.01 51.24
N PRO A 555 -11.91 17.30 50.17
CA PRO A 555 -10.54 17.36 49.66
C PRO A 555 -10.17 18.79 49.29
N GLY A 556 -9.03 19.27 49.79
CA GLY A 556 -8.54 20.62 49.50
C GLY A 556 -8.45 20.86 47.99
N LEU A 557 -8.83 22.06 47.54
CA LEU A 557 -8.95 22.43 46.12
C LEU A 557 -7.76 21.97 45.26
N ALA A 558 -6.53 22.09 45.78
CA ALA A 558 -5.32 21.67 45.08
C ALA A 558 -5.26 20.14 44.84
N SER A 559 -5.67 19.32 45.80
CA SER A 559 -5.70 17.86 45.67
C SER A 559 -6.78 17.39 44.68
N THR A 560 -7.94 18.06 44.67
CA THR A 560 -9.05 17.79 43.74
C THR A 560 -8.68 18.15 42.31
N ILE A 561 -8.05 19.31 42.10
CA ILE A 561 -7.51 19.72 40.80
C ILE A 561 -6.42 18.75 40.35
N GLY A 562 -5.51 18.37 41.26
CA GLY A 562 -4.46 17.39 40.95
C GLY A 562 -5.01 16.02 40.55
N ALA A 563 -6.04 15.55 41.24
CA ALA A 563 -6.73 14.29 40.92
C ALA A 563 -7.49 14.37 39.59
N ALA A 564 -8.16 15.50 39.31
CA ALA A 564 -8.78 15.76 38.02
C ALA A 564 -7.76 15.70 36.87
N LEU A 565 -6.60 16.34 37.04
CA LEU A 565 -5.50 16.28 36.06
C LEU A 565 -4.96 14.86 35.87
N LEU A 566 -4.80 14.09 36.95
CA LEU A 566 -4.38 12.69 36.86
C LEU A 566 -5.44 11.81 36.15
N GLY A 567 -6.73 12.07 36.39
CA GLY A 567 -7.85 11.40 35.72
C GLY A 567 -7.90 11.71 34.22
N THR A 568 -7.77 12.99 33.83
CA THR A 568 -7.66 13.38 32.41
C THR A 568 -6.47 12.68 31.75
N ALA A 569 -5.28 12.70 32.36
CA ALA A 569 -4.10 12.06 31.80
C ALA A 569 -4.26 10.54 31.65
N THR A 570 -4.92 9.88 32.61
CA THR A 570 -5.23 8.45 32.55
C THR A 570 -6.20 8.14 31.40
N ALA A 571 -7.23 8.98 31.17
CA ALA A 571 -8.14 8.81 30.04
C ALA A 571 -7.44 9.00 28.69
N LEU A 572 -6.56 10.00 28.61
CA LEU A 572 -5.83 10.35 27.40
C LEU A 572 -4.79 9.29 27.02
N THR A 573 -4.16 8.63 28.00
CA THR A 573 -3.21 7.53 27.78
C THR A 573 -3.89 6.24 27.32
N VAL A 574 -5.09 5.94 27.82
CA VAL A 574 -5.82 4.70 27.45
C VAL A 574 -6.66 4.85 26.16
N SER A 575 -7.07 6.05 25.76
CA SER A 575 -8.00 6.24 24.62
C SER A 575 -7.29 6.36 23.25
N ARG A 576 -7.76 5.58 22.25
CA ARG A 576 -7.23 5.56 20.87
C ARG A 576 -7.98 6.49 19.92
N THR A 577 -9.30 6.57 20.04
CA THR A 577 -10.16 7.34 19.15
C THR A 577 -10.68 8.59 19.84
N ARG A 578 -10.95 9.63 19.04
CA ARG A 578 -11.53 10.90 19.52
C ARG A 578 -12.86 10.69 20.24
N THR A 579 -13.67 9.72 19.78
CA THR A 579 -14.97 9.37 20.36
C THR A 579 -14.84 8.76 21.76
N ILE A 580 -13.96 7.76 21.93
CA ILE A 580 -13.71 7.16 23.25
C ILE A 580 -13.16 8.23 24.20
N ARG A 581 -12.23 9.08 23.72
CA ARG A 581 -11.64 10.15 24.52
C ARG A 581 -12.67 11.16 25.01
N LEU A 582 -13.63 11.55 24.17
CA LEU A 582 -14.72 12.46 24.56
C LEU A 582 -15.58 11.90 25.70
N ILE A 583 -15.72 10.58 25.79
CA ILE A 583 -16.53 9.91 26.81
C ILE A 583 -15.72 9.63 28.07
N THR A 584 -14.52 9.06 27.93
CA THR A 584 -13.72 8.62 29.08
C THR A 584 -13.08 9.76 29.84
N THR A 585 -12.74 10.87 29.16
CA THR A 585 -12.07 12.02 29.79
C THR A 585 -12.94 12.65 30.88
N PRO A 586 -14.18 13.11 30.64
CA PRO A 586 -15.00 13.71 31.70
C PRO A 586 -15.27 12.70 32.83
N GLY A 587 -15.56 11.43 32.50
CA GLY A 587 -15.82 10.38 33.49
C GLY A 587 -14.65 10.13 34.45
N LEU A 588 -13.44 9.94 33.93
CA LEU A 588 -12.24 9.74 34.75
C LEU A 588 -11.82 11.01 35.51
N THR A 589 -12.02 12.19 34.93
CA THR A 589 -11.73 13.47 35.59
C THR A 589 -12.59 13.66 36.83
N ILE A 590 -13.91 13.50 36.69
CA ILE A 590 -14.87 13.63 37.79
C ILE A 590 -14.66 12.50 38.80
N GLY A 591 -14.49 11.25 38.33
CA GLY A 591 -14.28 10.10 39.20
C GLY A 591 -13.03 10.22 40.08
N TYR A 592 -11.90 10.64 39.51
CA TYR A 592 -10.67 10.83 40.28
C TYR A 592 -10.81 11.99 41.28
N ALA A 593 -11.44 13.10 40.87
CA ALA A 593 -11.69 14.26 41.73
C ALA A 593 -12.63 13.95 42.90
N LEU A 594 -13.57 13.02 42.74
CA LEU A 594 -14.54 12.65 43.78
C LEU A 594 -14.00 11.62 44.78
N VAL A 595 -13.13 10.71 44.32
CA VAL A 595 -12.58 9.62 45.14
C VAL A 595 -11.30 10.01 45.86
N ILE A 596 -10.69 11.16 45.55
CA ILE A 596 -9.42 11.59 46.15
C ILE A 596 -9.54 11.78 47.67
N SER A 597 -8.68 11.07 48.39
CA SER A 597 -8.53 11.14 49.84
C SER A 597 -7.10 10.75 50.20
N TYR A 598 -6.74 10.96 51.47
CA TYR A 598 -5.44 10.52 51.99
C TYR A 598 -5.21 9.00 51.79
N ASN A 599 -6.25 8.17 51.86
CA ASN A 599 -6.10 6.71 51.71
C ASN A 599 -6.12 6.26 50.25
N THR A 600 -6.75 7.01 49.35
CA THR A 600 -6.97 6.59 47.96
C THR A 600 -5.97 7.18 46.97
N HIS A 601 -5.23 8.24 47.34
CA HIS A 601 -4.30 8.91 46.42
C HIS A 601 -3.27 7.96 45.79
N SER A 602 -2.74 7.01 46.57
CA SER A 602 -1.77 6.02 46.08
C SER A 602 -2.38 5.11 45.01
N ALA A 603 -3.65 4.72 45.16
CA ALA A 603 -4.35 3.88 44.18
C ALA A 603 -4.57 4.62 42.85
N LEU A 604 -4.87 5.93 42.89
CA LEU A 604 -5.03 6.74 41.68
C LEU A 604 -3.72 6.85 40.87
N ILE A 605 -2.58 6.99 41.56
CA ILE A 605 -1.24 7.02 40.94
C ILE A 605 -0.90 5.65 40.32
N ILE A 606 -1.22 4.56 41.02
CA ILE A 606 -1.07 3.19 40.48
C ILE A 606 -1.94 3.00 39.23
N GLY A 607 -3.18 3.51 39.23
CA GLY A 607 -4.06 3.47 38.06
C GLY A 607 -3.43 4.13 36.82
N TYR A 608 -2.72 5.25 36.99
CA TYR A 608 -1.96 5.87 35.91
C TYR A 608 -0.76 5.02 35.45
N LEU A 609 -0.01 4.38 36.36
CA LEU A 609 1.06 3.44 36.00
C LEU A 609 0.57 2.26 35.16
N VAL A 610 -0.60 1.71 35.51
CA VAL A 610 -1.25 0.65 34.74
C VAL A 610 -1.64 1.16 33.35
N ALA A 611 -2.24 2.34 33.25
CA ALA A 611 -2.59 2.98 31.98
C ALA A 611 -1.36 3.20 31.08
N LEU A 612 -0.24 3.62 31.67
CA LEU A 612 1.00 3.85 30.94
C LEU A 612 1.63 2.54 30.44
N THR A 613 1.64 1.51 31.29
CA THR A 613 2.11 0.17 30.91
C THR A 613 1.27 -0.40 29.77
N TRP A 614 -0.06 -0.24 29.86
CA TRP A 614 -1.00 -0.66 28.85
C TRP A 614 -0.80 0.06 27.51
N TRP A 615 -0.47 1.35 27.53
CA TRP A 615 -0.06 2.08 26.32
C TRP A 615 1.17 1.44 25.65
N GLY A 616 2.20 1.06 26.43
CA GLY A 616 3.38 0.35 25.92
C GLY A 616 3.06 -1.03 25.33
N ILE A 617 2.20 -1.80 25.99
CA ILE A 617 1.73 -3.12 25.51
C ILE A 617 0.94 -2.97 24.20
N ARG A 618 0.11 -1.93 24.07
CA ARG A 618 -0.62 -1.68 22.82
C ARG A 618 0.32 -1.29 21.69
N LEU A 619 1.28 -0.42 21.97
CA LEU A 619 2.26 -0.01 20.97
C LEU A 619 3.04 -1.21 20.44
N THR A 620 3.51 -2.10 21.33
CA THR A 620 4.18 -3.35 20.94
C THR A 620 3.27 -4.31 20.18
N ALA A 621 1.99 -4.42 20.56
CA ALA A 621 1.05 -5.25 19.82
C ALA A 621 0.82 -4.73 18.39
N ASP A 622 0.72 -3.41 18.21
CA ASP A 622 0.61 -2.80 16.89
C ASP A 622 1.91 -2.98 16.08
N THR A 623 3.09 -2.89 16.71
CA THR A 623 4.37 -3.16 16.03
C THR A 623 4.46 -4.61 15.56
N LEU A 624 4.04 -5.57 16.39
CA LEU A 624 3.98 -7.00 16.08
C LEU A 624 3.02 -7.29 14.92
N ARG A 625 1.84 -6.66 14.90
CA ARG A 625 0.87 -6.82 13.80
C ARG A 625 1.42 -6.34 12.47
N LEU A 626 2.13 -5.21 12.47
CA LEU A 626 2.77 -4.67 11.27
C LEU A 626 3.99 -5.49 10.83
N ALA A 627 4.76 -6.01 11.78
CA ALA A 627 5.93 -6.85 11.49
C ALA A 627 5.55 -8.26 10.99
N PHE A 628 4.39 -8.78 11.42
CA PHE A 628 3.95 -10.14 11.09
C PHE A 628 2.46 -10.20 10.69
N PRO A 629 2.09 -9.72 9.49
CA PRO A 629 0.69 -9.64 9.05
C PRO A 629 0.01 -11.01 8.89
N HIS A 630 0.76 -12.08 8.62
CA HIS A 630 0.19 -13.41 8.35
C HIS A 630 -0.11 -14.25 9.60
N THR A 631 0.52 -13.94 10.75
CA THR A 631 0.34 -14.71 12.00
C THR A 631 -1.08 -14.61 12.55
N GLY A 632 -1.77 -13.48 12.34
CA GLY A 632 -3.16 -13.31 12.78
C GLY A 632 -4.15 -14.23 12.06
N ASN A 633 -3.81 -14.67 10.84
CA ASN A 633 -4.61 -15.61 10.07
C ASN A 633 -4.25 -17.05 10.43
N ALA A 634 -2.98 -17.33 10.73
CA ALA A 634 -2.54 -18.65 11.20
C ALA A 634 -3.10 -18.98 12.60
N LEU A 635 -3.15 -18.02 13.51
CA LEU A 635 -3.71 -18.21 14.86
C LEU A 635 -5.23 -18.44 14.80
N ARG A 636 -5.95 -17.71 13.94
CA ARG A 636 -7.39 -17.94 13.70
C ARG A 636 -7.66 -19.31 13.10
N ARG A 637 -6.86 -19.75 12.12
CA ARG A 637 -6.97 -21.12 11.56
C ARG A 637 -6.65 -22.22 12.58
N LEU A 638 -5.85 -21.95 13.60
CA LEU A 638 -5.57 -22.90 14.69
C LEU A 638 -6.70 -22.94 15.73
N ILE A 639 -7.38 -21.83 15.96
CA ILE A 639 -8.53 -21.74 16.89
C ILE A 639 -9.81 -22.27 16.23
N ASP A 640 -9.97 -22.06 14.92
CA ASP A 640 -11.13 -22.52 14.13
C ASP A 640 -10.98 -23.96 13.61
N ARG A 641 -10.00 -24.73 14.09
CA ARG A 641 -10.00 -26.18 13.85
C ARG A 641 -11.12 -26.80 14.68
N PRO A 642 -12.19 -27.37 14.06
CA PRO A 642 -13.11 -28.21 14.82
C PRO A 642 -12.30 -29.38 15.38
N GLY A 643 -12.43 -29.62 16.68
CA GLY A 643 -11.80 -30.76 17.34
C GLY A 643 -12.24 -32.06 16.66
N ASN A 644 -11.25 -32.90 16.34
CA ASN A 644 -11.48 -34.32 16.07
C ASN A 644 -11.95 -35.04 17.33
#